data_AF-A0A3C0WYS4-F1
#
_entry.id   AF-A0A3C0WYS4-F1
#
_cell.length_a   1.000
_cell.length_b   1.000
_cell.length_c   1.000
_cell.angle_alpha   90.00
_cell.angle_beta   90.00
_cell.angle_gamma   90.00
#
_symmetry.space_group_name_H-M   'P 1'
#
loop_
_entity.id
_entity.type
_entity.pdbx_description
1 polymer ?
#
loop_
_entity_poly.entity_id
_entity_poly.type
_entity_poly.pdbx_seq_one_letter_code
_entity_poly.pdbx_strand_id
1 'polypeptide(L)'
;SADSAAVQASFSAALGKAEWDVVVLEGEYILDTQAFNSASAKVAAVCGSGTKTAACFAADVACDPAVSELTDIVLPSGVAISNAGTSYLKEVNYPVFDENGITAVAKTIAAVTWAEALCMWQIDLSLSELPDVPPQLNAPVENAARTALRCRYSLRESKYSESSISNIRGDANFDGDLDAADIENIQQYCLQGNSVTHLKNADINSDGVIDAADTELLRQLLSGAEIPQPQPTGVEAYQDENGKIDISRLTPVTQSETVSENGRNYISFNGKPYFYNAIHWRYNYIKTNPNIDDADIMSIYEEGFRQAKSAGWKSMVQYVYWTDIFDGEKYDFSLIKKFYDLAEKYDMTVQINWFGYDNCGYGGYMPWQTDREKYPKLEVDYQALGLPEELPDLSKDIFINEECEAVTQLMAFLNIYDTDRRTVLIQLENEPDNPEGGNGQWLSQFYNVVNLLDKIGQAVHNSPFKIVTRVNVTANGWNQEIEGLDYNERMSFALSKSGIDLLGRGFYDYGLNDQDEFDEYGNILHTPEIGIVLQRYIGQAIESLSRGYGLGPYQLKNCSVNSNNSVFLGGVNDWSRSTGQKISAKYIYSDNDYKYGVKVDTSNVSAINHSELYAMQKCINSVSNMLATLPRNRMAGFNTYQDAYRLTGDVKTEIRETKALNGRTVSYTFYNPDIEYGGAGMVLADYDDSYYIFATQDNSHFEFSDRIISAETGAFADGAWVSNGEYTPENGYTVTPKAGKVYRIRFSKEYRAYDYLNKYLTAADGSNEPLYSDKDRIEDNFGLSAPWSVGKLKNAYPANDYIVTGGEKVFRDMQINSGISVPGIASYSTKTSGYVGIGFYNSKLLVNGGLSWEGCNGYTNIIKFTAPESGRVRVCCEGGLTPAYNEPIYAQGNYTVTMNVYLNNEIKQTVTASGNNPGTPEALILNISKGDTVTFEIANTGSSYAYTFVDPTVKYEAYG
;
A
#
# COMPACT_ATOMS: atom_id res chain seq x y z
N SER A 1 20.72 36.73 -12.33
CA SER A 1 21.08 38.00 -12.98
C SER A 1 22.58 38.30 -12.85
N ALA A 2 23.43 37.44 -13.43
CA ALA A 2 24.88 37.68 -13.55
C ALA A 2 25.29 37.67 -15.04
N ASP A 3 26.32 38.45 -15.33
CA ASP A 3 26.63 39.18 -16.58
C ASP A 3 26.68 38.37 -17.89
N SER A 4 25.72 38.63 -18.80
CA SER A 4 25.61 37.99 -20.12
C SER A 4 26.81 38.27 -21.04
N ALA A 5 27.59 39.31 -20.76
CA ALA A 5 28.72 39.73 -21.59
C ALA A 5 29.93 38.78 -21.46
N ALA A 6 30.20 38.23 -20.26
CA ALA A 6 31.30 37.30 -20.04
C ALA A 6 31.03 35.92 -20.68
N VAL A 7 29.77 35.49 -20.65
CA VAL A 7 29.29 34.27 -21.31
C VAL A 7 29.35 34.43 -22.83
N GLN A 8 28.88 35.56 -23.37
CA GLN A 8 28.96 35.84 -24.81
C GLN A 8 30.40 35.97 -25.33
N ALA A 9 31.32 36.53 -24.54
CA ALA A 9 32.74 36.62 -24.89
C ALA A 9 33.41 35.25 -24.91
N SER A 10 33.10 34.39 -23.93
CA SER A 10 33.59 33.00 -23.88
C SER A 10 33.03 32.16 -25.04
N PHE A 11 31.75 32.36 -25.37
CA PHE A 11 31.08 31.71 -26.50
C PHE A 11 31.68 32.14 -27.85
N SER A 12 31.98 33.43 -28.03
CA SER A 12 32.60 33.96 -29.24
C SER A 12 34.07 33.53 -29.40
N ALA A 13 34.81 33.38 -28.29
CA ALA A 13 36.18 32.87 -28.29
C ALA A 13 36.25 31.36 -28.60
N ALA A 14 35.23 30.59 -28.22
CA ALA A 14 35.08 29.17 -28.56
C ALA A 14 34.74 28.95 -30.04
N LEU A 15 33.85 29.79 -30.61
CA LEU A 15 33.47 29.76 -32.03
C LEU A 15 34.64 30.04 -33.00
N GLY A 16 35.65 30.79 -32.57
CA GLY A 16 36.82 31.15 -33.38
C GLY A 16 37.91 30.07 -33.49
N LYS A 17 37.79 28.95 -32.75
CA LYS A 17 38.78 27.86 -32.69
C LYS A 17 38.15 26.55 -33.14
N ALA A 18 37.81 26.48 -34.42
CA ALA A 18 36.98 25.43 -34.99
C ALA A 18 37.74 24.14 -35.32
N GLU A 19 37.57 23.09 -34.49
CA GLU A 19 37.47 21.67 -34.90
C GLU A 19 36.65 20.89 -33.85
N TRP A 20 35.33 21.14 -33.79
CA TRP A 20 34.42 20.41 -32.90
C TRP A 20 33.12 20.06 -33.63
N ASP A 21 32.67 18.81 -33.49
CA ASP A 21 31.42 18.29 -34.06
C ASP A 21 30.22 18.39 -33.11
N VAL A 22 30.39 18.90 -31.87
CA VAL A 22 29.31 19.08 -30.88
C VAL A 22 29.63 20.29 -29.98
N VAL A 23 28.64 21.15 -29.72
CA VAL A 23 28.69 22.21 -28.69
C VAL A 23 27.73 21.81 -27.57
N VAL A 24 28.19 21.82 -26.31
CA VAL A 24 27.34 21.60 -25.12
C VAL A 24 27.20 22.92 -24.38
N LEU A 25 25.96 23.30 -24.04
CA LEU A 25 25.68 24.43 -23.16
C LEU A 25 25.09 23.90 -21.87
N GLU A 26 25.78 24.12 -20.76
CA GLU A 26 25.26 23.88 -19.41
C GLU A 26 24.99 25.24 -18.76
N GLY A 27 23.76 25.42 -18.26
CA GLY A 27 23.40 26.61 -17.50
C GLY A 27 22.11 26.40 -16.72
N GLU A 28 22.14 26.70 -15.42
CA GLU A 28 20.98 26.68 -14.50
C GLU A 28 19.98 27.83 -14.73
N TYR A 29 19.98 28.49 -15.89
CA TYR A 29 19.11 29.64 -16.12
C TYR A 29 18.25 29.45 -17.36
N ILE A 30 16.95 29.67 -17.16
CA ILE A 30 15.91 29.74 -18.18
C ILE A 30 16.37 30.71 -19.29
N LEU A 31 16.73 30.17 -20.45
CA LEU A 31 16.79 30.97 -21.66
C LEU A 31 15.35 31.27 -22.04
N ASP A 32 14.97 32.55 -22.12
CA ASP A 32 13.70 32.88 -22.77
C ASP A 32 13.73 32.38 -24.23
N THR A 33 12.54 32.10 -24.77
CA THR A 33 12.34 31.55 -26.11
C THR A 33 13.04 32.38 -27.21
N GLN A 34 13.20 33.69 -26.99
CA GLN A 34 13.80 34.61 -27.96
C GLN A 34 15.34 34.53 -27.97
N ALA A 35 15.96 34.31 -26.80
CA ALA A 35 17.39 34.07 -26.64
C ALA A 35 17.81 32.70 -27.20
N PHE A 36 17.00 31.66 -26.96
CA PHE A 36 17.22 30.32 -27.53
C PHE A 36 17.13 30.34 -29.05
N ASN A 37 16.08 30.97 -29.61
CA ASN A 37 15.91 31.09 -31.07
C ASN A 37 17.03 31.91 -31.73
N SER A 38 17.52 32.96 -31.07
CA SER A 38 18.66 33.75 -31.56
C SER A 38 19.98 32.97 -31.53
N ALA A 39 20.20 32.12 -30.53
CA ALA A 39 21.36 31.24 -30.45
C ALA A 39 21.32 30.15 -31.53
N SER A 40 20.17 29.47 -31.69
CA SER A 40 19.94 28.48 -32.75
C SER A 40 20.12 29.08 -34.16
N ALA A 41 19.61 30.28 -34.41
CA ALA A 41 19.79 30.96 -35.70
C ALA A 41 21.26 31.31 -35.99
N LYS A 42 22.04 31.70 -34.98
CA LYS A 42 23.49 31.95 -35.13
C LYS A 42 24.29 30.66 -35.33
N VAL A 43 23.92 29.57 -34.66
CA VAL A 43 24.52 28.23 -34.87
C VAL A 43 24.22 27.73 -36.29
N ALA A 44 22.98 27.88 -36.76
CA ALA A 44 22.60 27.53 -38.13
C ALA A 44 23.34 28.36 -39.19
N ALA A 45 23.59 29.65 -38.94
CA ALA A 45 24.33 30.53 -39.84
C ALA A 45 25.84 30.20 -39.92
N VAL A 46 26.43 29.65 -38.85
CA VAL A 46 27.84 29.22 -38.81
C VAL A 46 28.04 27.82 -39.43
N CYS A 47 27.02 26.96 -39.40
CA CYS A 47 27.08 25.58 -39.88
C CYS A 47 26.71 25.38 -41.38
N GLY A 48 26.84 26.42 -42.22
CA GLY A 48 26.37 26.43 -43.60
C GLY A 48 26.60 25.12 -44.38
N SER A 49 25.49 24.53 -44.87
CA SER A 49 25.35 23.43 -45.86
C SER A 49 26.38 22.29 -45.90
N GLY A 50 27.13 22.02 -44.83
CA GLY A 50 28.17 20.98 -44.83
C GLY A 50 28.44 20.38 -43.45
N THR A 51 28.16 19.08 -43.33
CA THR A 51 28.71 18.05 -42.41
C THR A 51 29.01 18.36 -40.93
N LYS A 52 28.49 19.44 -40.34
CA LYS A 52 28.68 19.74 -38.91
C LYS A 52 27.38 19.67 -38.12
N THR A 53 27.41 19.05 -36.95
CA THR A 53 26.26 18.81 -36.07
C THR A 53 26.34 19.73 -34.84
N ALA A 54 25.20 20.19 -34.32
CA ALA A 54 25.12 20.89 -33.04
C ALA A 54 23.88 20.41 -32.27
N ALA A 55 24.01 20.17 -30.97
CA ALA A 55 22.92 19.77 -30.09
C ALA A 55 22.82 20.76 -28.93
N CYS A 56 21.62 21.29 -28.67
CA CYS A 56 21.35 22.11 -27.48
C CYS A 56 20.58 21.28 -26.46
N PHE A 57 20.98 21.32 -25.19
CA PHE A 57 20.23 20.73 -24.08
C PHE A 57 19.64 21.85 -23.23
N ALA A 58 18.35 21.77 -22.91
CA ALA A 58 17.70 22.60 -21.90
C ALA A 58 16.99 21.67 -20.92
N ALA A 59 17.22 21.86 -19.62
CA ALA A 59 16.38 21.29 -18.58
C ALA A 59 15.11 22.14 -18.51
N ASP A 60 13.96 21.51 -18.69
CA ASP A 60 12.61 22.08 -18.64
C ASP A 60 12.25 23.13 -19.72
N VAL A 61 11.62 22.64 -20.80
CA VAL A 61 10.70 23.46 -21.60
C VAL A 61 9.35 22.77 -21.59
N ALA A 62 8.34 23.44 -21.01
CA ALA A 62 6.95 23.08 -21.19
C ALA A 62 6.59 23.20 -22.68
N CYS A 63 6.19 22.12 -23.34
CA CYS A 63 5.81 22.14 -24.75
C CYS A 63 4.41 22.76 -24.94
N ASP A 64 4.37 23.82 -25.74
CA ASP A 64 3.20 24.49 -26.32
C ASP A 64 2.68 23.65 -27.54
N PRO A 65 1.36 23.57 -27.85
CA PRO A 65 0.78 22.59 -28.79
C PRO A 65 1.07 22.79 -30.28
N ALA A 66 1.97 23.69 -30.69
CA ALA A 66 2.13 24.06 -32.10
C ALA A 66 3.00 23.08 -32.94
N VAL A 67 3.18 21.83 -32.51
CA VAL A 67 3.94 20.80 -33.26
C VAL A 67 3.03 19.63 -33.64
N SER A 68 1.91 19.94 -34.30
CA SER A 68 1.03 18.95 -34.92
C SER A 68 0.84 19.32 -36.38
N GLU A 69 1.76 18.88 -37.24
CA GLU A 69 1.55 18.68 -38.69
C GLU A 69 2.90 18.28 -39.33
N LEU A 70 3.24 17.00 -39.26
CA LEU A 70 4.20 16.36 -40.17
C LEU A 70 3.72 14.93 -40.43
N THR A 71 2.69 14.81 -41.25
CA THR A 71 2.37 13.58 -41.97
C THR A 71 3.44 13.37 -43.05
N ASP A 72 3.87 12.12 -43.22
CA ASP A 72 4.91 11.60 -44.14
C ASP A 72 6.37 11.93 -43.79
N ILE A 73 7.00 11.08 -42.96
CA ILE A 73 8.45 11.17 -42.66
C ILE A 73 9.24 10.32 -43.67
N VAL A 74 9.77 10.99 -44.69
CA VAL A 74 11.16 10.79 -45.09
C VAL A 74 11.89 12.06 -44.66
N LEU A 75 12.72 12.00 -43.62
CA LEU A 75 13.51 13.17 -43.21
C LEU A 75 15.03 12.87 -43.23
N PRO A 76 15.82 13.66 -43.99
CA PRO A 76 17.27 13.54 -44.11
C PRO A 76 18.01 14.16 -42.90
N SER A 77 19.33 13.98 -42.87
CA SER A 77 20.26 14.42 -41.83
C SER A 77 19.94 15.78 -41.18
N GLY A 78 19.76 15.77 -39.85
CA GLY A 78 19.61 16.97 -39.02
C GLY A 78 18.29 16.98 -38.24
N VAL A 79 18.27 16.40 -37.04
CA VAL A 79 17.16 16.53 -36.08
C VAL A 79 17.73 16.90 -34.71
N ALA A 80 17.13 17.92 -34.09
CA ALA A 80 17.37 18.32 -32.71
C ALA A 80 16.59 17.40 -31.75
N ILE A 81 17.22 16.93 -30.68
CA ILE A 81 16.60 16.12 -29.64
C ILE A 81 16.40 17.00 -28.41
N SER A 82 15.15 17.23 -28.00
CA SER A 82 14.83 17.70 -26.66
C SER A 82 14.35 16.52 -25.82
N ASN A 83 14.72 16.53 -24.53
CA ASN A 83 14.26 15.63 -23.48
C ASN A 83 14.98 14.26 -23.36
N ALA A 84 16.04 14.22 -22.55
CA ALA A 84 16.55 12.99 -21.94
C ALA A 84 16.93 13.27 -20.48
N GLY A 85 16.25 12.62 -19.53
CA GLY A 85 16.58 12.70 -18.11
C GLY A 85 17.92 12.01 -17.83
N THR A 86 18.92 12.76 -17.37
CA THR A 86 20.28 12.27 -17.13
C THR A 86 20.50 11.95 -15.66
N SER A 87 20.08 10.77 -15.20
CA SER A 87 20.43 10.25 -13.87
C SER A 87 21.88 9.73 -13.79
N TYR A 88 22.46 9.25 -14.90
CA TYR A 88 23.81 8.64 -14.91
C TYR A 88 24.98 9.61 -14.71
N LEU A 89 24.80 10.92 -14.95
CA LEU A 89 25.88 11.91 -14.79
C LEU A 89 25.98 12.45 -13.36
N LYS A 90 24.97 12.22 -12.50
CA LYS A 90 24.97 12.72 -11.11
C LYS A 90 25.85 11.91 -10.16
N GLU A 91 26.12 10.64 -10.46
CA GLU A 91 26.80 9.74 -9.53
C GLU A 91 28.29 9.53 -9.79
N VAL A 92 28.81 9.95 -10.96
CA VAL A 92 30.19 9.66 -11.34
C VAL A 92 30.93 10.93 -11.75
N ASN A 93 31.85 11.37 -10.91
CA ASN A 93 32.60 12.62 -11.01
C ASN A 93 33.71 12.54 -12.10
N TYR A 94 33.34 12.25 -13.34
CA TYR A 94 34.26 12.19 -14.49
C TYR A 94 34.28 13.49 -15.28
N PRO A 95 35.45 14.00 -15.70
CA PRO A 95 35.53 15.17 -16.56
C PRO A 95 34.89 14.89 -17.93
N VAL A 96 33.95 15.75 -18.34
CA VAL A 96 33.25 15.67 -19.63
C VAL A 96 34.17 16.06 -20.79
N PHE A 97 35.19 16.88 -20.51
CA PHE A 97 36.18 17.36 -21.47
C PHE A 97 37.62 17.17 -20.97
N ASP A 98 38.53 16.87 -21.88
CA ASP A 98 39.99 16.95 -21.70
C ASP A 98 40.65 17.81 -22.79
N GLU A 99 41.98 17.89 -22.79
CA GLU A 99 42.78 18.66 -23.75
C GLU A 99 42.62 18.22 -25.23
N ASN A 100 42.05 17.04 -25.46
CA ASN A 100 41.72 16.47 -26.76
C ASN A 100 40.21 16.43 -27.03
N GLY A 101 39.36 16.82 -26.07
CA GLY A 101 37.93 17.00 -26.26
C GLY A 101 36.99 16.23 -25.37
N ILE A 102 35.77 15.97 -25.87
CA ILE A 102 34.80 15.16 -25.12
C ILE A 102 35.48 13.83 -24.79
N THR A 103 35.57 13.51 -23.50
CA THR A 103 36.29 12.33 -23.02
C THR A 103 35.62 11.06 -23.54
N ALA A 104 36.40 9.99 -23.71
CA ALA A 104 35.87 8.71 -24.18
C ALA A 104 34.74 8.18 -23.27
N VAL A 105 34.79 8.48 -21.98
CA VAL A 105 33.76 8.15 -20.99
C VAL A 105 32.47 8.92 -21.27
N ALA A 106 32.54 10.23 -21.52
CA ALA A 106 31.38 11.04 -21.85
C ALA A 106 30.73 10.64 -23.19
N LYS A 107 31.54 10.29 -24.20
CA LYS A 107 31.05 9.72 -25.48
C LYS A 107 30.31 8.39 -25.26
N THR A 108 30.82 7.56 -24.36
CA THR A 108 30.22 6.26 -24.01
C THR A 108 28.89 6.45 -23.29
N ILE A 109 28.82 7.37 -22.33
CA ILE A 109 27.58 7.69 -21.61
C ILE A 109 26.53 8.24 -22.59
N ALA A 110 26.90 9.17 -23.47
CA ALA A 110 25.98 9.70 -24.48
C ALA A 110 25.45 8.61 -25.45
N ALA A 111 26.31 7.67 -25.86
CA ALA A 111 25.90 6.55 -26.71
C ALA A 111 24.97 5.56 -25.99
N VAL A 112 25.21 5.28 -24.71
CA VAL A 112 24.33 4.44 -23.88
C VAL A 112 22.98 5.12 -23.66
N THR A 113 22.96 6.42 -23.34
CA THR A 113 21.73 7.20 -23.18
C THR A 113 20.94 7.31 -24.49
N TRP A 114 21.61 7.42 -25.64
CA TRP A 114 20.97 7.41 -26.96
C TRP A 114 20.35 6.04 -27.30
N ALA A 115 21.04 4.94 -26.97
CA ALA A 115 20.50 3.59 -27.13
C ALA A 115 19.31 3.31 -26.19
N GLU A 116 19.31 3.88 -24.98
CA GLU A 116 18.17 3.82 -24.06
C GLU A 116 16.97 4.63 -24.56
N ALA A 117 17.19 5.83 -25.10
CA ALA A 117 16.14 6.66 -25.69
C ALA A 117 15.50 5.99 -26.93
N LEU A 118 16.31 5.31 -27.77
CA LEU A 118 15.83 4.49 -28.88
C LEU A 118 15.00 3.28 -28.44
N CYS A 119 15.25 2.73 -27.25
CA CYS A 119 14.42 1.65 -26.70
C CYS A 119 13.09 2.15 -26.11
N MET A 120 12.99 3.45 -25.78
CA MET A 120 11.79 4.08 -25.21
C MET A 120 10.83 4.66 -26.26
N TRP A 121 11.32 5.00 -27.46
CA TRP A 121 10.51 5.44 -28.60
C TRP A 121 10.31 4.26 -29.56
N GLN A 122 9.06 3.77 -29.68
CA GLN A 122 8.61 2.64 -30.52
C GLN A 122 9.31 2.49 -31.90
N ILE A 123 10.38 1.71 -32.00
CA ILE A 123 10.79 1.11 -33.28
C ILE A 123 11.12 -0.36 -33.03
N ASP A 124 10.31 -1.26 -33.58
CA ASP A 124 10.63 -2.69 -33.72
C ASP A 124 11.78 -2.83 -34.72
N LEU A 125 13.02 -2.75 -34.23
CA LEU A 125 14.21 -3.11 -35.00
C LEU A 125 14.59 -4.54 -34.62
N SER A 126 14.62 -5.44 -35.59
CA SER A 126 15.27 -6.75 -35.44
C SER A 126 16.77 -6.57 -35.18
N LEU A 127 17.43 -7.57 -34.58
CA LEU A 127 18.88 -7.52 -34.28
C LEU A 127 19.74 -7.23 -35.54
N SER A 128 19.22 -7.54 -36.73
CA SER A 128 19.81 -7.27 -38.04
C SER A 128 19.68 -5.82 -38.54
N GLU A 129 18.88 -4.98 -37.89
CA GLU A 129 18.57 -3.61 -38.31
C GLU A 129 19.20 -2.53 -37.41
N LEU A 130 19.99 -2.94 -36.41
CA LEU A 130 20.82 -2.03 -35.62
C LEU A 130 21.88 -1.38 -36.54
N PRO A 131 22.08 -0.06 -36.48
CA PRO A 131 23.13 0.59 -37.26
C PRO A 131 24.51 0.07 -36.83
N ASP A 132 25.38 -0.19 -37.80
CA ASP A 132 26.77 -0.52 -37.54
C ASP A 132 27.41 0.57 -36.67
N VAL A 133 27.98 0.16 -35.53
CA VAL A 133 28.76 1.03 -34.65
C VAL A 133 29.89 1.65 -35.49
N PRO A 134 30.10 2.98 -35.47
CA PRO A 134 31.10 3.62 -36.30
C PRO A 134 32.50 2.99 -36.12
N PRO A 135 33.29 2.78 -37.19
CA PRO A 135 34.55 2.02 -37.18
C PRO A 135 35.70 2.61 -36.33
N GLN A 136 35.45 3.66 -35.56
CA GLN A 136 36.48 4.42 -34.84
C GLN A 136 36.38 4.33 -33.32
N LEU A 137 35.55 3.43 -32.78
CA LEU A 137 35.57 3.10 -31.36
C LEU A 137 36.62 2.02 -31.10
N ASN A 138 37.42 2.20 -30.06
CA ASN A 138 38.39 1.22 -29.60
C ASN A 138 37.69 -0.07 -29.14
N ALA A 139 38.24 -1.22 -29.53
CA ALA A 139 37.65 -2.55 -29.35
C ALA A 139 37.06 -2.84 -27.95
N PRO A 140 37.60 -2.35 -26.81
CA PRO A 140 37.00 -2.58 -25.50
C PRO A 140 35.66 -1.86 -25.28
N VAL A 141 35.49 -0.65 -25.84
CA VAL A 141 34.26 0.15 -25.72
C VAL A 141 33.19 -0.38 -26.66
N GLU A 142 33.59 -0.80 -27.86
CA GLU A 142 32.72 -1.50 -28.79
C GLU A 142 32.22 -2.83 -28.19
N ASN A 143 33.09 -3.58 -27.51
CA ASN A 143 32.73 -4.83 -26.87
C ASN A 143 31.87 -4.61 -25.61
N ALA A 144 32.07 -3.54 -24.85
CA ALA A 144 31.23 -3.16 -23.71
C ALA A 144 29.84 -2.67 -24.14
N ALA A 145 29.74 -1.87 -25.22
CA ALA A 145 28.48 -1.46 -25.81
C ALA A 145 27.73 -2.65 -26.43
N ARG A 146 28.42 -3.54 -27.16
CA ARG A 146 27.85 -4.80 -27.66
C ARG A 146 27.45 -5.75 -26.53
N THR A 147 28.19 -5.79 -25.42
CA THR A 147 27.85 -6.61 -24.23
C THR A 147 26.68 -6.02 -23.46
N ALA A 148 26.57 -4.70 -23.33
CA ALA A 148 25.42 -4.04 -22.70
C ALA A 148 24.15 -4.14 -23.56
N LEU A 149 24.27 -3.97 -24.88
CA LEU A 149 23.20 -4.25 -25.84
C LEU A 149 22.82 -5.73 -25.79
N ARG A 150 23.77 -6.68 -25.83
CA ARG A 150 23.48 -8.12 -25.76
C ARG A 150 22.88 -8.52 -24.40
N CYS A 151 23.38 -8.03 -23.27
CA CYS A 151 22.82 -8.34 -21.96
C CYS A 151 21.38 -7.82 -21.82
N ARG A 152 21.04 -6.63 -22.33
CA ARG A 152 19.66 -6.14 -22.30
C ARG A 152 18.76 -6.72 -23.40
N TYR A 153 19.29 -7.04 -24.59
CA TYR A 153 18.54 -7.74 -25.63
C TYR A 153 18.29 -9.21 -25.25
N SER A 154 19.22 -9.88 -24.57
CA SER A 154 19.01 -11.22 -23.99
C SER A 154 18.03 -11.19 -22.81
N LEU A 155 17.99 -10.10 -22.01
CA LEU A 155 16.94 -9.89 -21.00
C LEU A 155 15.57 -9.51 -21.60
N ARG A 156 15.54 -9.03 -22.86
CA ARG A 156 14.32 -8.68 -23.60
C ARG A 156 13.82 -9.86 -24.44
N GLU A 157 14.67 -10.64 -25.12
CA GLU A 157 14.30 -11.89 -25.79
C GLU A 157 13.94 -13.00 -24.80
N SER A 158 14.52 -13.03 -23.59
CA SER A 158 14.05 -13.93 -22.52
C SER A 158 12.68 -13.53 -21.95
N LYS A 159 12.16 -12.35 -22.28
CA LYS A 159 10.81 -11.88 -21.88
C LYS A 159 9.84 -11.62 -23.05
N TYR A 160 10.32 -11.65 -24.30
CA TYR A 160 9.53 -11.30 -25.49
C TYR A 160 9.83 -12.13 -26.75
N SER A 161 10.64 -13.20 -26.68
CA SER A 161 10.64 -14.19 -27.77
C SER A 161 9.54 -15.23 -27.53
N GLU A 162 8.40 -15.04 -28.18
CA GLU A 162 7.42 -16.13 -28.42
C GLU A 162 8.03 -17.28 -29.26
N SER A 163 9.31 -17.21 -29.65
CA SER A 163 10.00 -18.21 -30.47
C SER A 163 11.07 -19.03 -29.74
N SER A 164 11.28 -18.87 -28.43
CA SER A 164 12.05 -19.84 -27.63
C SER A 164 11.59 -19.98 -26.18
N ILE A 165 10.27 -19.93 -25.95
CA ILE A 165 9.69 -20.37 -24.67
C ILE A 165 10.01 -21.87 -24.53
N SER A 166 10.94 -22.18 -23.65
CA SER A 166 11.02 -23.48 -22.99
C SER A 166 9.74 -23.67 -22.17
N ASN A 167 8.66 -24.15 -22.80
CA ASN A 167 7.48 -24.67 -22.10
C ASN A 167 7.77 -26.12 -21.66
N ILE A 168 8.94 -26.33 -21.04
CA ILE A 168 9.32 -27.65 -20.57
C ILE A 168 8.50 -27.93 -19.31
N ARG A 169 7.54 -28.83 -19.45
CA ARG A 169 6.71 -29.34 -18.35
C ARG A 169 7.63 -29.82 -17.22
N GLY A 170 7.54 -29.17 -16.07
CA GLY A 170 8.37 -29.44 -14.89
C GLY A 170 9.55 -28.50 -14.65
N ASP A 171 9.87 -27.58 -15.58
CA ASP A 171 10.87 -26.50 -15.40
C ASP A 171 10.27 -25.37 -14.56
N ALA A 172 10.18 -25.60 -13.25
CA ALA A 172 9.49 -24.78 -12.27
C ALA A 172 10.28 -23.50 -11.90
N ASN A 173 11.60 -23.55 -12.01
CA ASN A 173 12.46 -22.40 -11.72
C ASN A 173 12.71 -21.51 -12.96
N PHE A 174 12.32 -21.98 -14.15
CA PHE A 174 12.41 -21.29 -15.45
C PHE A 174 13.84 -21.00 -15.89
N ASP A 175 14.78 -21.88 -15.53
CA ASP A 175 16.20 -21.78 -15.93
C ASP A 175 16.51 -22.47 -17.27
N GLY A 176 15.54 -23.21 -17.82
CA GLY A 176 15.63 -23.88 -19.10
C GLY A 176 16.13 -25.32 -19.03
N ASP A 177 16.48 -25.83 -17.84
CA ASP A 177 16.97 -27.18 -17.61
C ASP A 177 16.05 -27.93 -16.65
N LEU A 178 15.51 -29.09 -17.05
CA LEU A 178 14.70 -29.93 -16.17
C LEU A 178 15.58 -30.72 -15.21
N ASP A 179 15.68 -30.32 -13.95
CA ASP A 179 16.58 -30.94 -12.98
C ASP A 179 16.10 -30.99 -11.51
N ALA A 180 17.02 -31.20 -10.58
CA ALA A 180 16.71 -31.29 -9.15
C ALA A 180 16.39 -29.93 -8.51
N ALA A 181 16.82 -28.81 -9.10
CA ALA A 181 16.50 -27.47 -8.66
C ALA A 181 15.01 -27.15 -8.87
N ASP A 182 14.37 -27.72 -9.89
CA ASP A 182 12.92 -27.62 -10.09
C ASP A 182 12.14 -28.34 -9.00
N ILE A 183 12.59 -29.53 -8.62
CA ILE A 183 12.02 -30.28 -7.48
C ILE A 183 12.13 -29.44 -6.21
N GLU A 184 13.30 -28.85 -5.95
CA GLU A 184 13.48 -28.00 -4.78
C GLU A 184 12.56 -26.77 -4.85
N ASN A 185 12.41 -26.15 -6.02
CA ASN A 185 11.52 -24.99 -6.21
C ASN A 185 10.05 -25.32 -5.85
N ILE A 186 9.52 -26.43 -6.38
CA ILE A 186 8.16 -26.91 -6.07
C ILE A 186 8.03 -27.27 -4.58
N GLN A 187 9.01 -27.95 -4.00
CA GLN A 187 8.97 -28.33 -2.58
C GLN A 187 9.04 -27.12 -1.63
N GLN A 188 9.83 -26.10 -1.97
CA GLN A 188 9.92 -24.87 -1.19
C GLN A 188 8.59 -24.09 -1.23
N TYR A 189 7.90 -24.10 -2.38
CA TYR A 189 6.54 -23.57 -2.49
C TYR A 189 5.57 -24.32 -1.58
N CYS A 190 5.52 -25.65 -1.66
CA CYS A 190 4.58 -26.45 -0.87
C CYS A 190 4.84 -26.42 0.64
N LEU A 191 6.09 -26.25 1.10
CA LEU A 191 6.46 -26.33 2.51
C LEU A 191 6.59 -24.96 3.20
N GLN A 192 6.96 -23.90 2.48
CA GLN A 192 7.29 -22.60 3.07
C GLN A 192 6.38 -21.45 2.60
N GLY A 193 5.50 -21.69 1.61
CA GLY A 193 4.66 -20.63 1.04
C GLY A 193 5.44 -19.57 0.25
N ASN A 194 6.65 -19.93 -0.23
CA ASN A 194 7.45 -19.08 -1.12
C ASN A 194 6.80 -19.01 -2.52
N SER A 195 7.21 -18.06 -3.38
CA SER A 195 6.78 -17.98 -4.78
C SER A 195 7.53 -18.98 -5.68
N VAL A 196 6.83 -19.73 -6.53
CA VAL A 196 7.44 -20.43 -7.68
C VAL A 196 7.64 -19.44 -8.82
N THR A 197 8.73 -19.60 -9.60
CA THR A 197 9.03 -18.71 -10.73
C THR A 197 8.00 -18.82 -11.86
N HIS A 198 7.51 -20.04 -12.14
CA HIS A 198 6.50 -20.29 -13.17
C HIS A 198 5.44 -21.32 -12.73
N LEU A 199 4.26 -20.83 -12.33
CA LEU A 199 3.19 -21.65 -11.74
C LEU A 199 2.73 -22.79 -12.68
N LYS A 200 2.62 -22.49 -13.98
CA LYS A 200 2.14 -23.46 -14.99
C LYS A 200 3.13 -24.59 -15.29
N ASN A 201 4.43 -24.36 -15.13
CA ASN A 201 5.42 -25.42 -15.36
C ASN A 201 5.55 -26.31 -14.12
N ALA A 202 5.33 -25.73 -12.95
CA ALA A 202 5.32 -26.43 -11.67
C ALA A 202 4.06 -27.27 -11.44
N ASP A 203 2.92 -26.87 -12.01
CA ASP A 203 1.70 -27.68 -12.08
C ASP A 203 1.81 -28.70 -13.23
N ILE A 204 2.58 -29.74 -12.98
CA ILE A 204 2.93 -30.76 -13.97
C ILE A 204 1.69 -31.54 -14.38
N ASN A 205 0.77 -31.85 -13.47
CA ASN A 205 -0.44 -32.58 -13.81
C ASN A 205 -1.55 -31.68 -14.42
N SER A 206 -1.38 -30.36 -14.36
CA SER A 206 -2.32 -29.33 -14.83
C SER A 206 -3.69 -29.41 -14.14
N ASP A 207 -3.70 -29.73 -12.84
CA ASP A 207 -4.91 -29.79 -12.01
C ASP A 207 -5.21 -28.47 -11.29
N GLY A 208 -4.37 -27.45 -11.49
CA GLY A 208 -4.51 -26.12 -10.93
C GLY A 208 -3.92 -25.97 -9.52
N VAL A 209 -3.28 -27.00 -8.97
CA VAL A 209 -2.69 -27.03 -7.63
C VAL A 209 -1.26 -27.55 -7.70
N ILE A 210 -0.29 -26.73 -7.30
CA ILE A 210 1.10 -27.17 -7.19
C ILE A 210 1.30 -27.90 -5.86
N ASP A 211 1.43 -29.23 -5.89
CA ASP A 211 1.55 -30.04 -4.69
C ASP A 211 2.59 -31.18 -4.78
N ALA A 212 2.52 -32.10 -3.81
CA ALA A 212 3.42 -33.24 -3.75
C ALA A 212 3.26 -34.20 -4.94
N ALA A 213 2.09 -34.24 -5.60
CA ALA A 213 1.84 -35.01 -6.80
C ALA A 213 2.67 -34.49 -7.98
N ASP A 214 2.82 -33.17 -8.13
CA ASP A 214 3.70 -32.59 -9.15
C ASP A 214 5.16 -32.93 -8.91
N THR A 215 5.59 -32.85 -7.64
CA THR A 215 6.95 -33.26 -7.28
C THR A 215 7.22 -34.73 -7.63
N GLU A 216 6.25 -35.61 -7.42
CA GLU A 216 6.37 -37.03 -7.75
C GLU A 216 6.37 -37.26 -9.28
N LEU A 217 5.53 -36.54 -10.03
CA LEU A 217 5.54 -36.59 -11.49
C LEU A 217 6.83 -36.03 -12.10
N LEU A 218 7.42 -34.99 -11.49
CA LEU A 218 8.71 -34.46 -11.87
C LEU A 218 9.83 -35.49 -11.67
N ARG A 219 9.83 -36.21 -10.53
CA ARG A 219 10.77 -37.30 -10.28
C ARG A 219 10.64 -38.41 -11.33
N GLN A 220 9.41 -38.72 -11.74
CA GLN A 220 9.15 -39.70 -12.81
C GLN A 220 9.67 -39.20 -14.16
N LEU A 221 9.40 -37.94 -14.53
CA LEU A 221 9.94 -37.27 -15.72
C LEU A 221 11.47 -37.33 -15.77
N LEU A 222 12.15 -36.96 -14.68
CA LEU A 222 13.61 -36.99 -14.56
C LEU A 222 14.21 -38.41 -14.64
N SER A 223 13.43 -39.42 -14.29
CA SER A 223 13.83 -40.83 -14.43
C SER A 223 13.62 -41.40 -15.85
N GLY A 224 13.05 -40.60 -16.76
CA GLY A 224 12.69 -41.01 -18.12
C GLY A 224 11.41 -41.85 -18.19
N ALA A 225 10.56 -41.81 -17.16
CA ALA A 225 9.29 -42.51 -17.16
C ALA A 225 8.24 -41.75 -18.00
N GLU A 226 7.38 -42.51 -18.67
CA GLU A 226 6.23 -41.97 -19.41
C GLU A 226 5.14 -41.58 -18.40
N ILE A 227 4.80 -40.29 -18.31
CA ILE A 227 3.78 -39.77 -17.39
C ILE A 227 2.42 -39.58 -18.09
N PRO A 228 1.29 -39.57 -17.35
CA PRO A 228 -0.02 -39.28 -17.92
C PRO A 228 -0.04 -37.95 -18.70
N GLN A 229 -0.79 -37.94 -19.80
CA GLN A 229 -1.06 -36.71 -20.55
C GLN A 229 -1.77 -35.70 -19.63
N PRO A 230 -1.46 -34.39 -19.74
CA PRO A 230 -2.13 -33.35 -18.95
C PRO A 230 -3.65 -33.45 -19.11
N GLN A 231 -4.40 -33.12 -18.07
CA GLN A 231 -5.83 -32.86 -18.26
C GLN A 231 -5.97 -31.76 -19.33
N PRO A 232 -6.94 -31.86 -20.25
CA PRO A 232 -7.05 -30.91 -21.35
C PRO A 232 -7.16 -29.46 -20.82
N THR A 233 -6.19 -28.62 -21.22
CA THR A 233 -5.80 -27.37 -20.54
C THR A 233 -6.52 -26.11 -21.02
N GLY A 234 -7.54 -26.26 -21.87
CA GLY A 234 -8.32 -25.15 -22.43
C GLY A 234 -9.75 -25.17 -21.89
N VAL A 235 -10.40 -24.01 -21.87
CA VAL A 235 -11.81 -23.88 -21.45
C VAL A 235 -12.70 -24.83 -22.28
N GLU A 236 -12.35 -25.07 -23.56
CA GLU A 236 -13.11 -25.93 -24.47
C GLU A 236 -13.25 -27.37 -23.96
N ALA A 237 -12.33 -27.83 -23.11
CA ALA A 237 -12.35 -29.17 -22.56
C ALA A 237 -13.42 -29.40 -21.49
N TYR A 238 -13.92 -28.31 -20.93
CA TYR A 238 -14.96 -28.28 -19.91
C TYR A 238 -16.31 -27.84 -20.49
N GLN A 239 -16.33 -27.41 -21.75
CA GLN A 239 -17.52 -26.87 -22.40
C GLN A 239 -18.35 -27.95 -23.10
N ASP A 240 -19.67 -27.77 -23.08
CA ASP A 240 -20.59 -28.47 -23.98
C ASP A 240 -20.68 -27.77 -25.37
N GLU A 241 -21.56 -28.27 -26.23
CA GLU A 241 -21.77 -27.73 -27.58
C GLU A 241 -22.29 -26.27 -27.63
N ASN A 242 -22.78 -25.76 -26.50
CA ASN A 242 -23.26 -24.40 -26.31
C ASN A 242 -22.25 -23.54 -25.54
N GLY A 243 -21.02 -24.02 -25.30
CA GLY A 243 -20.00 -23.28 -24.57
C GLY A 243 -20.22 -23.24 -23.06
N LYS A 244 -21.23 -23.95 -22.53
CA LYS A 244 -21.49 -24.02 -21.09
C LYS A 244 -20.46 -24.92 -20.42
N ILE A 245 -19.83 -24.42 -19.37
CA ILE A 245 -18.79 -25.10 -18.60
C ILE A 245 -19.43 -26.05 -17.57
N ASP A 246 -19.00 -27.30 -17.58
CA ASP A 246 -19.32 -28.30 -16.57
C ASP A 246 -18.53 -28.05 -15.27
N ILE A 247 -19.14 -27.27 -14.38
CA ILE A 247 -18.55 -26.88 -13.09
C ILE A 247 -18.27 -28.06 -12.15
N SER A 248 -18.90 -29.21 -12.35
CA SER A 248 -18.70 -30.39 -11.48
C SER A 248 -17.31 -31.02 -11.65
N ARG A 249 -16.61 -30.65 -12.72
CA ARG A 249 -15.25 -31.10 -13.06
C ARG A 249 -14.16 -30.13 -12.56
N LEU A 250 -14.53 -29.04 -11.92
CA LEU A 250 -13.60 -27.99 -11.50
C LEU A 250 -13.20 -28.12 -10.03
N THR A 251 -11.94 -27.85 -9.74
CA THR A 251 -11.41 -27.79 -8.37
C THR A 251 -11.74 -26.44 -7.76
N PRO A 252 -12.47 -26.39 -6.61
CA PRO A 252 -12.78 -25.13 -5.96
C PRO A 252 -11.55 -24.40 -5.41
N VAL A 253 -11.47 -23.09 -5.62
CA VAL A 253 -10.43 -22.19 -5.11
C VAL A 253 -11.09 -21.00 -4.43
N THR A 254 -10.55 -20.61 -3.27
CA THR A 254 -10.89 -19.35 -2.60
C THR A 254 -9.78 -18.35 -2.86
N GLN A 255 -10.11 -17.32 -3.63
CA GLN A 255 -9.15 -16.35 -4.12
C GLN A 255 -9.06 -15.11 -3.21
N SER A 256 -10.21 -14.66 -2.73
CA SER A 256 -10.30 -13.56 -1.77
C SER A 256 -11.40 -13.82 -0.75
N GLU A 257 -11.22 -13.23 0.42
CA GLU A 257 -12.17 -13.31 1.53
C GLU A 257 -12.12 -12.03 2.38
N THR A 258 -13.14 -11.80 3.19
CA THR A 258 -13.16 -10.71 4.17
C THR A 258 -12.52 -11.16 5.48
N VAL A 259 -11.66 -10.33 6.06
CA VAL A 259 -10.95 -10.60 7.31
C VAL A 259 -11.17 -9.45 8.28
N SER A 260 -11.39 -9.79 9.55
CA SER A 260 -11.50 -8.85 10.67
C SER A 260 -10.32 -9.02 11.61
N GLU A 261 -9.46 -8.01 11.72
CA GLU A 261 -8.29 -8.04 12.59
C GLU A 261 -8.08 -6.68 13.26
N ASN A 262 -7.78 -6.67 14.57
CA ASN A 262 -7.48 -5.44 15.34
C ASN A 262 -8.50 -4.30 15.20
N GLY A 263 -9.79 -4.64 15.01
CA GLY A 263 -10.88 -3.67 14.84
C GLY A 263 -10.97 -3.07 13.42
N ARG A 264 -10.34 -3.71 12.43
CA ARG A 264 -10.36 -3.32 11.02
C ARG A 264 -10.82 -4.51 10.17
N ASN A 265 -11.77 -4.25 9.27
CA ASN A 265 -12.16 -5.22 8.25
C ASN A 265 -11.43 -4.90 6.94
N TYR A 266 -10.88 -5.90 6.28
CA TYR A 266 -10.15 -5.77 5.02
C TYR A 266 -10.33 -7.00 4.13
N ILE A 267 -9.96 -6.87 2.85
CA ILE A 267 -9.96 -7.99 1.90
C ILE A 267 -8.62 -8.72 2.04
N SER A 268 -8.64 -10.01 2.35
CA SER A 268 -7.49 -10.90 2.13
C SER A 268 -7.53 -11.37 0.68
N PHE A 269 -6.43 -11.19 -0.04
CA PHE A 269 -6.27 -11.62 -1.42
C PHE A 269 -4.95 -12.39 -1.54
N ASN A 270 -5.01 -13.63 -2.01
CA ASN A 270 -3.85 -14.53 -1.99
C ASN A 270 -3.20 -14.65 -0.59
N GLY A 271 -4.02 -14.67 0.47
CA GLY A 271 -3.57 -14.75 1.86
C GLY A 271 -2.89 -13.49 2.40
N LYS A 272 -2.91 -12.37 1.67
CA LYS A 272 -2.29 -11.10 2.07
C LYS A 272 -3.33 -9.98 2.17
N PRO A 273 -3.16 -9.01 3.08
CA PRO A 273 -4.03 -7.85 3.12
C PRO A 273 -4.02 -7.07 1.80
N TYR A 274 -5.20 -6.74 1.29
CA TYR A 274 -5.39 -6.00 0.04
C TYR A 274 -6.04 -4.65 0.31
N PHE A 275 -5.41 -3.60 -0.21
CA PHE A 275 -5.97 -2.26 -0.23
C PHE A 275 -6.65 -1.97 -1.56
N TYR A 276 -7.96 -1.68 -1.53
CA TYR A 276 -8.73 -1.35 -2.72
C TYR A 276 -8.26 -0.01 -3.31
N ASN A 277 -7.60 -0.06 -4.47
CA ASN A 277 -7.16 1.09 -5.26
C ASN A 277 -7.21 0.72 -6.75
N ALA A 278 -8.41 0.75 -7.34
CA ALA A 278 -8.66 0.26 -8.69
C ALA A 278 -9.23 1.35 -9.61
N ILE A 279 -8.58 1.59 -10.75
CA ILE A 279 -9.01 2.60 -11.72
C ILE A 279 -10.02 2.00 -12.72
N HIS A 280 -11.07 2.76 -13.02
CA HIS A 280 -12.12 2.30 -13.93
C HIS A 280 -11.74 2.49 -15.40
N TRP A 281 -11.90 1.43 -16.21
CA TRP A 281 -11.62 1.46 -17.65
C TRP A 281 -12.64 0.66 -18.47
N ARG A 282 -13.50 1.37 -19.20
CA ARG A 282 -14.68 0.81 -19.88
C ARG A 282 -14.42 0.48 -21.34
N TYR A 283 -14.37 -0.82 -21.67
CA TYR A 283 -14.28 -1.31 -23.06
C TYR A 283 -15.47 -0.85 -23.92
N ASN A 284 -16.68 -0.91 -23.35
CA ASN A 284 -17.91 -0.59 -24.07
C ASN A 284 -17.95 0.87 -24.58
N TYR A 285 -17.30 1.82 -23.89
CA TYR A 285 -17.21 3.21 -24.36
C TYR A 285 -16.33 3.39 -25.59
N ILE A 286 -15.42 2.45 -25.84
CA ILE A 286 -14.62 2.38 -27.05
C ILE A 286 -15.45 1.70 -28.14
N LYS A 287 -15.98 0.50 -27.84
CA LYS A 287 -16.77 -0.33 -28.76
C LYS A 287 -17.97 0.37 -29.38
N THR A 288 -18.65 1.22 -28.61
CA THR A 288 -19.87 1.92 -29.06
C THR A 288 -19.60 3.28 -29.68
N ASN A 289 -18.35 3.75 -29.72
CA ASN A 289 -18.04 5.02 -30.35
C ASN A 289 -18.00 4.85 -31.88
N PRO A 290 -18.87 5.54 -32.64
CA PRO A 290 -18.96 5.39 -34.09
C PRO A 290 -17.74 5.94 -34.86
N ASN A 291 -16.79 6.60 -34.18
CA ASN A 291 -15.58 7.16 -34.78
C ASN A 291 -14.34 6.27 -34.56
N ILE A 292 -14.52 5.08 -33.99
CA ILE A 292 -13.45 4.11 -33.76
C ILE A 292 -13.68 2.92 -34.68
N ASP A 293 -12.68 2.57 -35.48
CA ASP A 293 -12.73 1.38 -36.31
C ASP A 293 -12.59 0.12 -35.43
N ASP A 294 -13.34 -0.94 -35.75
CA ASP A 294 -13.34 -2.19 -34.98
C ASP A 294 -11.94 -2.79 -34.78
N ALA A 295 -11.05 -2.58 -35.76
CA ALA A 295 -9.67 -3.05 -35.73
C ALA A 295 -8.81 -2.35 -34.65
N ASP A 296 -9.18 -1.13 -34.24
CA ASP A 296 -8.41 -0.31 -33.30
C ASP A 296 -8.93 -0.41 -31.85
N ILE A 297 -10.12 -0.98 -31.63
CA ILE A 297 -10.75 -1.02 -30.29
C ILE A 297 -9.82 -1.66 -29.26
N MET A 298 -9.23 -2.81 -29.58
CA MET A 298 -8.37 -3.53 -28.63
C MET A 298 -7.03 -2.84 -28.40
N SER A 299 -6.45 -2.18 -29.40
CA SER A 299 -5.19 -1.46 -29.23
C SER A 299 -5.38 -0.22 -28.33
N ILE A 300 -6.50 0.49 -28.49
CA ILE A 300 -6.89 1.60 -27.59
C ILE A 300 -7.17 1.07 -26.18
N TYR A 301 -7.82 -0.08 -26.07
CA TYR A 301 -8.11 -0.68 -24.77
C TYR A 301 -6.83 -1.09 -24.02
N GLU A 302 -5.91 -1.75 -24.71
CA GLU A 302 -4.57 -2.12 -24.22
C GLU A 302 -3.76 -0.89 -23.77
N GLU A 303 -3.79 0.19 -24.56
CA GLU A 303 -3.12 1.43 -24.24
C GLU A 303 -3.60 1.99 -22.88
N GLY A 304 -4.87 1.81 -22.52
CA GLY A 304 -5.38 2.15 -21.19
C GLY A 304 -4.71 1.36 -20.06
N PHE A 305 -4.47 0.05 -20.23
CA PHE A 305 -3.71 -0.74 -19.25
C PHE A 305 -2.28 -0.22 -19.09
N ARG A 306 -1.61 0.09 -20.22
CA ARG A 306 -0.26 0.67 -20.20
C ARG A 306 -0.23 1.98 -19.43
N GLN A 307 -1.19 2.87 -19.66
CA GLN A 307 -1.28 4.18 -19.02
C GLN A 307 -1.57 4.04 -17.52
N ALA A 308 -2.53 3.20 -17.13
CA ALA A 308 -2.84 2.92 -15.74
C ALA A 308 -1.61 2.37 -14.97
N LYS A 309 -0.91 1.39 -15.54
CA LYS A 309 0.33 0.85 -14.96
C LYS A 309 1.41 1.93 -14.82
N SER A 310 1.59 2.75 -15.86
CA SER A 310 2.59 3.84 -15.85
C SER A 310 2.33 4.91 -14.80
N ALA A 311 1.05 5.18 -14.51
CA ALA A 311 0.60 6.10 -13.48
C ALA A 311 0.67 5.50 -12.06
N GLY A 312 0.94 4.19 -11.95
CA GLY A 312 1.14 3.50 -10.68
C GLY A 312 -0.08 2.77 -10.14
N TRP A 313 -1.17 2.62 -10.90
CA TRP A 313 -2.22 1.69 -10.50
C TRP A 313 -1.76 0.24 -10.64
N LYS A 314 -2.18 -0.60 -9.67
CA LYS A 314 -1.94 -2.05 -9.66
C LYS A 314 -3.22 -2.87 -9.90
N SER A 315 -4.36 -2.19 -10.03
CA SER A 315 -5.67 -2.81 -10.18
C SER A 315 -6.53 -2.03 -11.15
N MET A 316 -7.29 -2.77 -11.97
CA MET A 316 -8.23 -2.23 -12.97
C MET A 316 -9.64 -2.75 -12.70
N VAL A 317 -10.64 -1.89 -12.85
CA VAL A 317 -12.04 -2.32 -12.91
C VAL A 317 -12.39 -2.65 -14.35
N GLN A 318 -12.84 -3.88 -14.58
CA GLN A 318 -13.25 -4.42 -15.88
C GLN A 318 -14.76 -4.63 -15.88
N TYR A 319 -15.42 -4.11 -16.91
CA TYR A 319 -16.86 -4.16 -17.04
C TYR A 319 -17.24 -5.39 -17.88
N VAL A 320 -18.08 -6.24 -17.31
CA VAL A 320 -18.55 -7.47 -17.97
C VAL A 320 -20.05 -7.39 -18.07
N TYR A 321 -20.57 -7.19 -19.28
CA TYR A 321 -22.00 -7.25 -19.53
C TYR A 321 -22.41 -8.71 -19.69
N TRP A 322 -23.62 -9.06 -19.23
CA TRP A 322 -24.16 -10.40 -19.48
C TRP A 322 -24.16 -10.73 -20.99
N THR A 323 -24.51 -9.75 -21.83
CA THR A 323 -24.50 -9.88 -23.28
C THR A 323 -23.10 -10.01 -23.91
N ASP A 324 -22.02 -9.75 -23.16
CA ASP A 324 -20.66 -9.99 -23.64
C ASP A 324 -20.28 -11.47 -23.54
N ILE A 325 -20.97 -12.26 -22.70
CA ILE A 325 -20.63 -13.67 -22.47
C ILE A 325 -21.71 -14.65 -22.90
N PHE A 326 -22.93 -14.20 -23.18
CA PHE A 326 -24.06 -15.06 -23.56
C PHE A 326 -24.97 -14.36 -24.56
N ASP A 327 -25.33 -15.06 -25.65
CA ASP A 327 -26.18 -14.52 -26.72
C ASP A 327 -27.66 -14.98 -26.64
N GLY A 328 -28.00 -15.82 -25.66
CA GLY A 328 -29.31 -16.46 -25.53
C GLY A 328 -29.31 -17.95 -25.85
N GLU A 329 -28.28 -18.43 -26.56
CA GLU A 329 -28.10 -19.84 -26.93
C GLU A 329 -26.73 -20.38 -26.47
N LYS A 330 -25.66 -19.58 -26.58
CA LYS A 330 -24.28 -20.00 -26.38
C LYS A 330 -23.48 -19.04 -25.52
N TYR A 331 -22.56 -19.61 -24.73
CA TYR A 331 -21.55 -18.87 -23.98
C TYR A 331 -20.28 -18.64 -24.81
N ASP A 332 -19.76 -17.41 -24.80
CA ASP A 332 -18.49 -17.02 -25.41
C ASP A 332 -17.67 -16.13 -24.46
N PHE A 333 -16.51 -16.63 -24.02
CA PHE A 333 -15.61 -15.90 -23.12
C PHE A 333 -14.44 -15.23 -23.84
N SER A 334 -14.44 -15.16 -25.17
CA SER A 334 -13.32 -14.65 -25.96
C SER A 334 -12.94 -13.21 -25.65
N LEU A 335 -13.91 -12.35 -25.31
CA LEU A 335 -13.63 -10.98 -24.88
C LEU A 335 -13.00 -10.95 -23.48
N ILE A 336 -13.54 -11.73 -22.55
CA ILE A 336 -13.03 -11.80 -21.17
C ILE A 336 -11.60 -12.34 -21.18
N LYS A 337 -11.32 -13.36 -21.99
CA LYS A 337 -9.97 -13.86 -22.24
C LYS A 337 -8.98 -12.73 -22.58
N LYS A 338 -9.34 -11.84 -23.52
CA LYS A 338 -8.49 -10.70 -23.90
C LYS A 338 -8.25 -9.73 -22.75
N PHE A 339 -9.23 -9.51 -21.88
CA PHE A 339 -9.05 -8.64 -20.71
C PHE A 339 -8.02 -9.24 -19.73
N TYR A 340 -8.06 -10.56 -19.51
CA TYR A 340 -7.11 -11.25 -18.64
C TYR A 340 -5.72 -11.39 -19.27
N ASP A 341 -5.62 -11.61 -20.58
CA ASP A 341 -4.33 -11.57 -21.30
C ASP A 341 -3.63 -10.21 -21.12
N LEU A 342 -4.39 -9.11 -21.12
CA LEU A 342 -3.87 -7.76 -20.83
C LEU A 342 -3.51 -7.59 -19.35
N ALA A 343 -4.36 -8.07 -18.43
CA ALA A 343 -4.06 -8.01 -17.00
C ALA A 343 -2.77 -8.76 -16.64
N GLU A 344 -2.53 -9.93 -17.26
CA GLU A 344 -1.28 -10.68 -17.16
C GLU A 344 -0.11 -9.88 -17.74
N LYS A 345 -0.23 -9.41 -18.98
CA LYS A 345 0.81 -8.64 -19.68
C LYS A 345 1.30 -7.42 -18.90
N TYR A 346 0.40 -6.71 -18.23
CA TYR A 346 0.72 -5.50 -17.47
C TYR A 346 0.88 -5.74 -15.97
N ASP A 347 0.80 -7.00 -15.53
CA ASP A 347 0.86 -7.39 -14.12
C ASP A 347 -0.09 -6.54 -13.26
N MET A 348 -1.38 -6.67 -13.58
CA MET A 348 -2.47 -5.97 -12.90
C MET A 348 -3.44 -6.98 -12.29
N THR A 349 -4.00 -6.61 -11.15
CA THR A 349 -5.16 -7.29 -10.56
C THR A 349 -6.44 -6.76 -11.20
N VAL A 350 -7.51 -7.56 -11.17
CA VAL A 350 -8.80 -7.24 -11.79
C VAL A 350 -9.89 -7.16 -10.73
N GLN A 351 -10.70 -6.11 -10.80
CA GLN A 351 -12.02 -6.04 -10.18
C GLN A 351 -13.06 -6.17 -11.28
N ILE A 352 -14.07 -7.03 -11.11
CA ILE A 352 -15.15 -7.16 -12.09
C ILE A 352 -16.30 -6.26 -11.67
N ASN A 353 -16.82 -5.47 -12.60
CA ASN A 353 -18.15 -4.87 -12.50
C ASN A 353 -19.11 -5.68 -13.39
N TRP A 354 -19.96 -6.50 -12.77
CA TRP A 354 -20.97 -7.29 -13.46
C TRP A 354 -22.19 -6.45 -13.78
N PHE A 355 -22.57 -6.42 -15.07
CA PHE A 355 -23.71 -5.65 -15.57
C PHE A 355 -24.76 -6.62 -16.12
N GLY A 356 -25.74 -6.96 -15.29
CA GLY A 356 -26.87 -7.84 -15.59
C GLY A 356 -28.15 -7.05 -15.79
N TYR A 357 -29.13 -7.23 -14.88
CA TYR A 357 -30.43 -6.57 -14.99
C TYR A 357 -30.43 -5.10 -14.58
N ASP A 358 -29.45 -4.65 -13.78
CA ASP A 358 -29.40 -3.27 -13.33
C ASP A 358 -28.04 -2.61 -13.58
N ASN A 359 -28.09 -1.49 -14.31
CA ASN A 359 -26.94 -0.62 -14.53
C ASN A 359 -27.36 0.86 -14.44
N CYS A 360 -26.99 1.52 -13.33
CA CYS A 360 -27.40 2.89 -13.00
C CYS A 360 -28.93 3.05 -12.99
N GLY A 361 -29.62 2.02 -12.50
CA GLY A 361 -31.08 1.94 -12.55
C GLY A 361 -31.62 1.74 -13.97
N TYR A 362 -30.77 1.67 -15.01
CA TYR A 362 -31.19 1.27 -16.35
C TYR A 362 -31.26 -0.24 -16.34
N GLY A 363 -32.49 -0.75 -16.38
CA GLY A 363 -32.77 -2.17 -16.44
C GLY A 363 -33.72 -2.51 -17.57
N GLY A 364 -33.67 -3.75 -18.01
CA GLY A 364 -34.47 -4.22 -19.12
C GLY A 364 -34.31 -5.71 -19.35
N TYR A 365 -35.17 -6.25 -20.21
CA TYR A 365 -35.06 -7.63 -20.65
C TYR A 365 -33.76 -7.85 -21.40
N MET A 366 -33.13 -8.99 -21.17
CA MET A 366 -32.04 -9.43 -22.05
C MET A 366 -32.58 -9.64 -23.48
N PRO A 367 -31.77 -9.45 -24.54
CA PRO A 367 -32.24 -9.49 -25.92
C PRO A 367 -32.99 -10.78 -26.32
N TRP A 368 -32.66 -11.91 -25.70
CA TRP A 368 -33.32 -13.21 -25.93
C TRP A 368 -34.63 -13.41 -25.16
N GLN A 369 -34.94 -12.58 -24.17
CA GLN A 369 -36.11 -12.69 -23.30
C GLN A 369 -37.33 -12.00 -23.91
N THR A 370 -37.80 -12.55 -25.04
CA THR A 370 -38.87 -11.94 -25.86
C THR A 370 -40.26 -12.47 -25.54
N ASP A 371 -40.37 -13.67 -24.95
CA ASP A 371 -41.65 -14.29 -24.59
C ASP A 371 -42.19 -13.72 -23.26
N ARG A 372 -43.23 -12.88 -23.34
CA ARG A 372 -43.84 -12.23 -22.17
C ARG A 372 -44.71 -13.15 -21.32
N GLU A 373 -45.08 -14.35 -21.79
CA GLU A 373 -45.74 -15.35 -20.94
C GLU A 373 -44.71 -16.01 -20.01
N LYS A 374 -43.50 -16.27 -20.52
CA LYS A 374 -42.38 -16.82 -19.75
C LYS A 374 -41.66 -15.76 -18.90
N TYR A 375 -41.47 -14.56 -19.46
CA TYR A 375 -40.75 -13.44 -18.86
C TYR A 375 -41.73 -12.27 -18.62
N PRO A 376 -42.50 -12.29 -17.52
CA PRO A 376 -43.53 -11.29 -17.26
C PRO A 376 -42.94 -9.95 -16.84
N LYS A 377 -43.66 -8.87 -17.17
CA LYS A 377 -43.30 -7.51 -16.81
C LYS A 377 -43.76 -7.11 -15.43
N LEU A 378 -43.06 -6.14 -14.86
CA LEU A 378 -43.51 -5.45 -13.66
C LEU A 378 -44.83 -4.71 -13.98
N GLU A 379 -45.84 -4.91 -13.13
CA GLU A 379 -47.14 -4.27 -13.28
C GLU A 379 -47.15 -2.89 -12.61
N VAL A 380 -46.76 -1.86 -13.38
CA VAL A 380 -46.75 -0.44 -12.98
C VAL A 380 -47.35 0.45 -14.06
N ASP A 381 -47.71 1.69 -13.69
CA ASP A 381 -48.12 2.70 -14.67
C ASP A 381 -46.89 3.37 -15.30
N TYR A 382 -46.36 2.73 -16.34
CA TYR A 382 -45.18 3.19 -17.09
C TYR A 382 -45.32 4.62 -17.63
N GLN A 383 -46.53 5.01 -18.06
CA GLN A 383 -46.77 6.36 -18.57
C GLN A 383 -46.72 7.39 -17.44
N ALA A 384 -47.33 7.10 -16.29
CA ALA A 384 -47.29 8.00 -15.14
C ALA A 384 -45.87 8.14 -14.56
N LEU A 385 -45.04 7.11 -14.69
CA LEU A 385 -43.65 7.08 -14.22
C LEU A 385 -42.64 7.62 -15.25
N GLY A 386 -43.08 7.93 -16.48
CA GLY A 386 -42.21 8.44 -17.54
C GLY A 386 -41.18 7.41 -18.03
N LEU A 387 -41.48 6.12 -17.88
CA LEU A 387 -40.58 5.03 -18.24
C LEU A 387 -40.67 4.72 -19.74
N PRO A 388 -39.55 4.65 -20.47
CA PRO A 388 -39.55 4.43 -21.91
C PRO A 388 -39.78 2.96 -22.32
N GLU A 389 -39.52 2.00 -21.43
CA GLU A 389 -39.52 0.56 -21.73
C GLU A 389 -40.13 -0.29 -20.60
N GLU A 390 -40.53 -1.53 -20.92
CA GLU A 390 -41.05 -2.51 -19.95
C GLU A 390 -39.91 -3.09 -19.10
N LEU A 391 -40.15 -3.26 -17.80
CA LEU A 391 -39.17 -3.80 -16.84
C LEU A 391 -39.52 -5.24 -16.44
N PRO A 392 -38.53 -6.10 -16.13
CA PRO A 392 -38.78 -7.44 -15.61
C PRO A 392 -39.39 -7.41 -14.20
N ASP A 393 -40.37 -8.29 -13.93
CA ASP A 393 -40.88 -8.52 -12.57
C ASP A 393 -39.92 -9.41 -11.78
N LEU A 394 -39.02 -8.79 -11.02
CA LEU A 394 -37.96 -9.48 -10.28
C LEU A 394 -38.49 -10.34 -9.11
N SER A 395 -39.80 -10.34 -8.85
CA SER A 395 -40.42 -11.34 -7.95
C SER A 395 -40.44 -12.76 -8.53
N LYS A 396 -40.12 -12.92 -9.82
CA LYS A 396 -40.07 -14.22 -10.49
C LYS A 396 -38.66 -14.79 -10.49
N ASP A 397 -38.53 -16.00 -9.96
CA ASP A 397 -37.25 -16.72 -9.86
C ASP A 397 -36.55 -16.93 -11.20
N ILE A 398 -37.26 -16.89 -12.33
CA ILE A 398 -36.66 -17.12 -13.65
C ILE A 398 -35.56 -16.11 -14.00
N PHE A 399 -35.77 -14.84 -13.67
CA PHE A 399 -34.80 -13.79 -13.92
C PHE A 399 -33.53 -14.03 -13.09
N ILE A 400 -33.72 -14.24 -11.78
CA ILE A 400 -32.64 -14.52 -10.82
C ILE A 400 -31.84 -15.77 -11.23
N ASN A 401 -32.52 -16.86 -11.59
CA ASN A 401 -31.88 -18.13 -11.92
C ASN A 401 -31.04 -18.04 -13.20
N GLU A 402 -31.54 -17.37 -14.24
CA GLU A 402 -30.80 -17.22 -15.50
C GLU A 402 -29.54 -16.36 -15.31
N GLU A 403 -29.62 -15.29 -14.51
CA GLU A 403 -28.46 -14.45 -14.22
C GLU A 403 -27.44 -15.16 -13.30
N CYS A 404 -27.91 -15.85 -12.26
CA CYS A 404 -27.06 -16.66 -11.39
C CYS A 404 -26.28 -17.72 -12.18
N GLU A 405 -26.91 -18.35 -13.17
CA GLU A 405 -26.21 -19.28 -14.07
C GLU A 405 -25.13 -18.54 -14.87
N ALA A 406 -25.42 -17.38 -15.47
CA ALA A 406 -24.43 -16.63 -16.24
C ALA A 406 -23.21 -16.20 -15.39
N VAL A 407 -23.44 -15.74 -14.17
CA VAL A 407 -22.38 -15.40 -13.22
C VAL A 407 -21.60 -16.65 -12.79
N THR A 408 -22.28 -17.78 -12.57
CA THR A 408 -21.61 -19.06 -12.27
C THR A 408 -20.71 -19.51 -13.41
N GLN A 409 -21.14 -19.33 -14.66
CA GLN A 409 -20.36 -19.64 -15.85
C GLN A 409 -19.15 -18.70 -16.00
N LEU A 410 -19.29 -17.41 -15.69
CA LEU A 410 -18.16 -16.49 -15.61
C LEU A 410 -17.14 -16.92 -14.55
N MET A 411 -17.59 -17.28 -13.33
CA MET A 411 -16.69 -17.75 -12.27
C MET A 411 -16.00 -19.08 -12.66
N ALA A 412 -16.70 -19.97 -13.36
CA ALA A 412 -16.14 -21.21 -13.88
C ALA A 412 -15.06 -20.94 -14.95
N PHE A 413 -15.28 -19.97 -15.84
CA PHE A 413 -14.26 -19.51 -16.78
C PHE A 413 -13.02 -18.99 -16.04
N LEU A 414 -13.19 -18.15 -15.02
CA LEU A 414 -12.07 -17.61 -14.23
C LEU A 414 -11.33 -18.70 -13.46
N ASN A 415 -12.02 -19.72 -12.94
CA ASN A 415 -11.40 -20.87 -12.29
C ASN A 415 -10.32 -21.51 -13.17
N ILE A 416 -10.66 -21.68 -14.46
CA ILE A 416 -9.81 -22.33 -15.48
C ILE A 416 -8.76 -21.35 -16.02
N TYR A 417 -9.15 -20.11 -16.34
CA TYR A 417 -8.34 -19.19 -17.13
C TYR A 417 -7.49 -18.23 -16.31
N ASP A 418 -8.00 -17.72 -15.18
CA ASP A 418 -7.24 -16.83 -14.29
C ASP A 418 -6.31 -17.65 -13.39
N THR A 419 -5.28 -18.26 -14.01
CA THR A 419 -4.31 -19.13 -13.33
C THR A 419 -3.40 -18.35 -12.37
N ASP A 420 -3.15 -17.08 -12.68
CA ASP A 420 -2.39 -16.16 -11.84
C ASP A 420 -3.22 -15.55 -10.71
N ARG A 421 -4.51 -15.91 -10.62
CA ARG A 421 -5.34 -15.58 -9.47
C ARG A 421 -5.41 -14.06 -9.26
N ARG A 422 -5.70 -13.33 -10.35
CA ARG A 422 -5.68 -11.86 -10.46
C ARG A 422 -6.99 -11.20 -10.08
N THR A 423 -8.12 -11.92 -10.13
CA THR A 423 -9.44 -11.36 -9.78
C THR A 423 -9.58 -11.20 -8.28
N VAL A 424 -9.74 -9.97 -7.80
CA VAL A 424 -9.86 -9.68 -6.37
C VAL A 424 -11.30 -9.70 -5.89
N LEU A 425 -12.24 -9.06 -6.60
CA LEU A 425 -13.66 -9.05 -6.25
C LEU A 425 -14.55 -8.88 -7.48
N ILE A 426 -15.83 -9.16 -7.29
CA ILE A 426 -16.90 -8.88 -8.27
C ILE A 426 -17.96 -7.97 -7.64
N GLN A 427 -18.26 -6.86 -8.31
CA GLN A 427 -19.43 -6.05 -8.01
C GLN A 427 -20.65 -6.67 -8.66
N LEU A 428 -21.72 -6.80 -7.88
CA LEU A 428 -23.01 -7.33 -8.27
C LEU A 428 -23.90 -6.18 -8.74
N GLU A 429 -24.22 -6.19 -10.04
CA GLU A 429 -24.94 -5.11 -10.72
C GLU A 429 -24.19 -3.77 -10.61
N ASN A 430 -24.85 -2.67 -10.98
CA ASN A 430 -24.25 -1.35 -10.82
C ASN A 430 -25.27 -0.30 -10.44
N GLU A 431 -25.08 0.33 -9.27
CA GLU A 431 -25.91 1.44 -8.77
C GLU A 431 -27.43 1.20 -8.89
N PRO A 432 -27.97 0.08 -8.34
CA PRO A 432 -29.39 -0.26 -8.46
C PRO A 432 -30.34 0.69 -7.69
N ASP A 433 -29.81 1.63 -6.91
CA ASP A 433 -30.58 2.71 -6.27
C ASP A 433 -30.60 4.01 -7.11
N ASN A 434 -29.98 4.02 -8.29
CA ASN A 434 -29.86 5.20 -9.13
C ASN A 434 -31.18 5.52 -9.85
N PRO A 435 -31.69 6.77 -9.76
CA PRO A 435 -32.97 7.15 -10.31
C PRO A 435 -32.99 7.35 -11.84
N GLU A 436 -31.84 7.37 -12.51
CA GLU A 436 -31.75 7.80 -13.92
C GLU A 436 -32.37 6.81 -14.92
N GLY A 437 -32.33 5.50 -14.66
CA GLY A 437 -32.59 4.50 -15.69
C GLY A 437 -33.94 3.80 -15.71
N GLY A 438 -34.86 4.23 -14.85
CA GLY A 438 -36.23 3.73 -14.85
C GLY A 438 -36.54 2.62 -13.84
N ASN A 439 -35.54 1.90 -13.33
CA ASN A 439 -35.66 1.15 -12.06
C ASN A 439 -35.63 2.08 -10.83
N GLY A 440 -35.44 3.39 -11.00
CA GLY A 440 -35.66 4.39 -9.96
C GLY A 440 -34.91 4.08 -8.65
N GLN A 441 -35.38 4.62 -7.52
CA GLN A 441 -34.99 4.12 -6.19
C GLN A 441 -35.63 2.75 -5.94
N TRP A 442 -35.20 1.73 -6.68
CA TRP A 442 -35.70 0.36 -6.65
C TRP A 442 -37.13 0.15 -7.19
N LEU A 443 -37.84 1.21 -7.62
CA LEU A 443 -39.20 1.22 -8.20
C LEU A 443 -40.22 0.29 -7.49
N SER A 444 -40.23 0.28 -6.16
CA SER A 444 -41.07 -0.63 -5.34
C SER A 444 -40.76 -2.13 -5.52
N GLN A 445 -39.51 -2.45 -5.88
CA GLN A 445 -38.94 -3.79 -5.95
C GLN A 445 -37.73 -3.95 -5.01
N PHE A 446 -37.57 -3.13 -3.97
CA PHE A 446 -36.37 -3.13 -3.10
C PHE A 446 -36.01 -4.54 -2.60
N TYR A 447 -36.97 -5.26 -2.00
CA TYR A 447 -36.72 -6.61 -1.50
C TYR A 447 -36.35 -7.60 -2.63
N ASN A 448 -36.94 -7.45 -3.81
CA ASN A 448 -36.67 -8.34 -4.94
C ASN A 448 -35.27 -8.08 -5.53
N VAL A 449 -34.85 -6.82 -5.65
CA VAL A 449 -33.50 -6.50 -6.12
C VAL A 449 -32.46 -6.92 -5.09
N VAL A 450 -32.69 -6.69 -3.79
CA VAL A 450 -31.76 -7.20 -2.75
C VAL A 450 -31.70 -8.73 -2.77
N ASN A 451 -32.83 -9.42 -3.02
CA ASN A 451 -32.84 -10.87 -3.19
C ASN A 451 -32.09 -11.32 -4.45
N LEU A 452 -32.21 -10.60 -5.57
CA LEU A 452 -31.40 -10.82 -6.77
C LEU A 452 -29.90 -10.71 -6.44
N LEU A 453 -29.47 -9.60 -5.83
CA LEU A 453 -28.08 -9.36 -5.43
C LEU A 453 -27.55 -10.45 -4.48
N ASP A 454 -28.33 -10.81 -3.45
CA ASP A 454 -27.97 -11.90 -2.53
C ASP A 454 -27.81 -13.25 -3.26
N LYS A 455 -28.68 -13.54 -4.23
CA LYS A 455 -28.62 -14.80 -4.98
C LYS A 455 -27.47 -14.85 -5.97
N ILE A 456 -27.18 -13.75 -6.66
CA ILE A 456 -25.98 -13.64 -7.50
C ILE A 456 -24.72 -13.80 -6.65
N GLY A 457 -24.67 -13.13 -5.49
CA GLY A 457 -23.54 -13.24 -4.57
C GLY A 457 -23.35 -14.66 -4.04
N GLN A 458 -24.44 -15.34 -3.66
CA GLN A 458 -24.41 -16.76 -3.30
C GLN A 458 -23.94 -17.64 -4.48
N ALA A 459 -24.29 -17.30 -5.73
CA ALA A 459 -23.79 -18.03 -6.89
C ALA A 459 -22.27 -17.90 -7.01
N VAL A 460 -21.70 -16.72 -6.77
CA VAL A 460 -20.25 -16.51 -6.70
C VAL A 460 -19.61 -17.35 -5.59
N HIS A 461 -20.12 -17.25 -4.35
CA HIS A 461 -19.55 -17.95 -3.19
C HIS A 461 -19.65 -19.49 -3.27
N ASN A 462 -20.67 -20.00 -3.97
CA ASN A 462 -20.87 -21.43 -4.18
C ASN A 462 -20.20 -21.96 -5.46
N SER A 463 -19.64 -21.08 -6.29
CA SER A 463 -18.93 -21.48 -7.50
C SER A 463 -17.55 -22.10 -7.18
N PRO A 464 -16.91 -22.76 -8.16
CA PRO A 464 -15.53 -23.21 -8.03
C PRO A 464 -14.51 -22.07 -7.89
N PHE A 465 -14.84 -20.81 -8.20
CA PHE A 465 -13.92 -19.68 -8.05
C PHE A 465 -14.53 -18.64 -7.10
N LYS A 466 -14.17 -18.75 -5.83
CA LYS A 466 -14.77 -17.95 -4.77
C LYS A 466 -13.98 -16.67 -4.57
N ILE A 467 -14.68 -15.56 -4.72
CA ILE A 467 -14.17 -14.22 -4.50
C ILE A 467 -15.17 -13.42 -3.67
N VAL A 468 -14.66 -12.36 -3.07
CA VAL A 468 -15.43 -11.33 -2.40
C VAL A 468 -16.43 -10.65 -3.37
N THR A 469 -17.62 -10.34 -2.87
CA THR A 469 -18.68 -9.64 -3.61
C THR A 469 -18.89 -8.21 -3.10
N ARG A 470 -19.34 -7.32 -3.98
CA ARG A 470 -19.66 -5.92 -3.62
C ARG A 470 -20.97 -5.45 -4.24
N VAL A 471 -21.69 -4.57 -3.58
CA VAL A 471 -22.71 -3.71 -4.21
C VAL A 471 -22.29 -2.24 -4.12
N ASN A 472 -22.41 -1.47 -5.21
CA ASN A 472 -22.28 -0.01 -5.16
C ASN A 472 -23.64 0.69 -5.21
N VAL A 473 -23.75 1.82 -4.51
CA VAL A 473 -24.97 2.64 -4.43
C VAL A 473 -24.65 4.13 -4.63
N THR A 474 -25.63 4.93 -5.03
CA THR A 474 -25.51 6.37 -5.30
C THR A 474 -25.91 7.27 -4.13
N ALA A 475 -26.56 6.69 -3.11
CA ALA A 475 -27.21 7.40 -2.00
C ALA A 475 -28.38 8.31 -2.42
N ASN A 476 -28.94 8.08 -3.61
CA ASN A 476 -30.15 8.76 -4.03
C ASN A 476 -31.34 8.29 -3.18
N GLY A 477 -32.17 9.24 -2.74
CA GLY A 477 -33.29 8.95 -1.84
C GLY A 477 -32.91 8.66 -0.40
N TRP A 478 -31.75 9.13 0.06
CA TRP A 478 -31.33 9.07 1.45
C TRP A 478 -32.43 9.55 2.43
N ASN A 479 -33.13 10.63 2.07
CA ASN A 479 -34.18 11.25 2.87
C ASN A 479 -35.59 10.66 2.61
N GLN A 480 -35.69 9.56 1.85
CA GLN A 480 -36.95 8.94 1.48
C GLN A 480 -37.12 7.61 2.19
N GLU A 481 -38.35 7.37 2.63
CA GLU A 481 -38.80 6.05 3.08
C GLU A 481 -39.24 5.26 1.84
N ILE A 482 -38.63 4.10 1.62
CA ILE A 482 -38.97 3.20 0.52
C ILE A 482 -39.39 1.88 1.12
N GLU A 483 -40.61 1.44 0.79
CA GLU A 483 -41.19 0.20 1.31
C GLU A 483 -41.17 0.08 2.85
N GLY A 484 -41.29 1.22 3.55
CA GLY A 484 -41.31 1.28 5.01
C GLY A 484 -39.94 1.34 5.68
N LEU A 485 -38.86 1.44 4.90
CA LEU A 485 -37.49 1.50 5.40
C LEU A 485 -36.84 2.84 5.06
N ASP A 486 -36.15 3.45 6.03
CA ASP A 486 -35.25 4.56 5.74
C ASP A 486 -33.98 4.08 5.01
N TYR A 487 -33.08 5.00 4.65
CA TYR A 487 -31.86 4.63 3.93
C TYR A 487 -30.92 3.72 4.75
N ASN A 488 -30.73 4.00 6.03
CA ASN A 488 -29.84 3.22 6.88
C ASN A 488 -30.39 1.80 7.10
N GLU A 489 -31.70 1.67 7.27
CA GLU A 489 -32.38 0.38 7.36
C GLU A 489 -32.25 -0.42 6.06
N ARG A 490 -32.35 0.24 4.89
CA ARG A 490 -32.11 -0.41 3.59
C ARG A 490 -30.68 -0.91 3.44
N MET A 491 -29.69 -0.10 3.78
CA MET A 491 -28.27 -0.50 3.70
C MET A 491 -27.95 -1.63 4.69
N SER A 492 -28.49 -1.55 5.92
CA SER A 492 -28.40 -2.61 6.92
C SER A 492 -29.02 -3.91 6.41
N PHE A 493 -30.18 -3.83 5.76
CA PHE A 493 -30.86 -4.99 5.21
C PHE A 493 -30.07 -5.64 4.08
N ALA A 494 -29.47 -4.86 3.19
CA ALA A 494 -28.60 -5.37 2.12
C ALA A 494 -27.33 -6.02 2.69
N LEU A 495 -26.65 -5.37 3.64
CA LEU A 495 -25.45 -5.93 4.29
C LEU A 495 -25.75 -7.15 5.18
N SER A 496 -27.00 -7.37 5.58
CA SER A 496 -27.39 -8.59 6.32
C SER A 496 -27.42 -9.86 5.46
N LYS A 497 -27.28 -9.73 4.14
CA LYS A 497 -27.37 -10.85 3.19
C LYS A 497 -26.04 -11.58 3.08
N SER A 498 -26.09 -12.91 3.07
CA SER A 498 -24.88 -13.74 3.04
C SER A 498 -24.14 -13.65 1.70
N GLY A 499 -24.81 -13.29 0.61
CA GLY A 499 -24.19 -13.10 -0.69
C GLY A 499 -23.52 -11.74 -0.89
N ILE A 500 -23.66 -10.78 0.04
CA ILE A 500 -23.13 -9.41 -0.10
C ILE A 500 -22.04 -9.20 0.96
N ASP A 501 -20.77 -9.22 0.55
CA ASP A 501 -19.66 -9.03 1.47
C ASP A 501 -19.36 -7.54 1.75
N LEU A 502 -19.47 -6.70 0.72
CA LEU A 502 -19.20 -5.27 0.80
C LEU A 502 -20.34 -4.44 0.21
N LEU A 503 -20.57 -3.27 0.79
CA LEU A 503 -21.45 -2.25 0.22
C LEU A 503 -20.73 -0.90 0.21
N GLY A 504 -20.73 -0.19 -0.91
CA GLY A 504 -20.02 1.08 -1.01
C GLY A 504 -20.83 2.16 -1.72
N ARG A 505 -20.59 3.43 -1.39
CA ARG A 505 -21.23 4.57 -2.06
C ARG A 505 -20.34 5.19 -3.12
N GLY A 506 -20.88 5.43 -4.32
CA GLY A 506 -20.25 6.26 -5.35
C GLY A 506 -20.26 7.73 -4.93
N PHE A 507 -19.09 8.39 -4.95
CA PHE A 507 -18.93 9.79 -4.58
C PHE A 507 -18.54 10.63 -5.81
N TYR A 508 -19.53 11.36 -6.33
CA TYR A 508 -19.35 12.28 -7.45
C TYR A 508 -19.45 13.76 -7.05
N ASP A 509 -19.72 14.02 -5.77
CA ASP A 509 -19.87 15.34 -5.18
C ASP A 509 -18.60 15.83 -4.47
N TYR A 510 -18.63 17.08 -4.02
CA TYR A 510 -17.46 17.79 -3.48
C TYR A 510 -17.22 17.57 -1.98
N GLY A 511 -18.16 16.96 -1.25
CA GLY A 511 -18.12 16.79 0.19
C GLY A 511 -17.98 15.33 0.59
N LEU A 512 -17.02 15.02 1.47
CA LEU A 512 -16.83 13.68 2.03
C LEU A 512 -17.44 13.52 3.43
N ASN A 513 -18.35 14.44 3.79
CA ASN A 513 -18.91 14.52 5.15
C ASN A 513 -19.81 13.33 5.51
N ASP A 514 -20.28 12.58 4.52
CA ASP A 514 -21.23 11.47 4.68
C ASP A 514 -20.55 10.09 4.58
N GLN A 515 -19.21 10.03 4.66
CA GLN A 515 -18.47 8.76 4.63
C GLN A 515 -18.53 7.99 5.96
N ASP A 516 -19.08 8.51 7.05
CA ASP A 516 -19.01 7.79 8.35
C ASP A 516 -20.14 6.75 8.52
N GLU A 517 -21.15 6.74 7.65
CA GLU A 517 -22.39 5.97 7.80
C GLU A 517 -22.24 4.47 7.53
N PHE A 518 -21.26 4.05 6.73
CA PHE A 518 -21.03 2.64 6.41
C PHE A 518 -20.12 1.91 7.42
N ASP A 519 -19.50 2.64 8.35
CA ASP A 519 -18.62 2.08 9.38
C ASP A 519 -19.40 1.32 10.46
N GLU A 520 -20.67 1.68 10.68
CA GLU A 520 -21.51 1.12 11.75
C GLU A 520 -21.94 -0.34 11.51
N TYR A 521 -21.75 -0.88 10.30
CA TYR A 521 -22.26 -2.19 9.90
C TYR A 521 -21.21 -3.31 9.83
N GLY A 522 -19.97 -3.06 10.29
CA GLY A 522 -18.89 -4.04 10.15
C GLY A 522 -18.50 -4.29 8.68
N ASN A 523 -18.68 -3.28 7.84
CA ASN A 523 -18.35 -3.31 6.41
C ASN A 523 -16.85 -3.04 6.17
N ILE A 524 -16.35 -3.38 4.98
CA ILE A 524 -15.02 -2.93 4.54
C ILE A 524 -15.18 -1.58 3.85
N LEU A 525 -14.60 -0.54 4.44
CA LEU A 525 -14.75 0.83 3.97
C LEU A 525 -14.03 1.05 2.64
N HIS A 526 -14.78 1.44 1.62
CA HIS A 526 -14.24 1.77 0.30
C HIS A 526 -15.20 2.67 -0.48
N THR A 527 -14.61 3.46 -1.38
CA THR A 527 -15.34 4.25 -2.38
C THR A 527 -15.33 3.47 -3.70
N PRO A 528 -16.40 2.75 -4.05
CA PRO A 528 -16.43 1.96 -5.29
C PRO A 528 -16.22 2.83 -6.52
N GLU A 529 -16.77 4.04 -6.52
CA GLU A 529 -16.57 5.04 -7.55
C GLU A 529 -16.28 6.40 -6.89
N ILE A 530 -15.21 7.09 -7.29
CA ILE A 530 -14.93 8.47 -6.90
C ILE A 530 -14.65 9.30 -8.15
N GLY A 531 -15.45 10.34 -8.35
CA GLY A 531 -15.36 11.20 -9.51
C GLY A 531 -13.98 11.87 -9.61
N ILE A 532 -13.29 11.67 -10.74
CA ILE A 532 -12.02 12.35 -10.99
C ILE A 532 -12.31 13.75 -11.53
N VAL A 533 -12.50 14.68 -10.60
CA VAL A 533 -12.33 16.10 -10.87
C VAL A 533 -10.91 16.43 -10.48
N LEU A 534 -10.05 16.55 -11.49
CA LEU A 534 -8.62 16.60 -11.26
C LEU A 534 -8.29 17.60 -10.13
N GLN A 535 -8.81 18.81 -10.15
CA GLN A 535 -8.52 19.86 -9.16
C GLN A 535 -8.68 19.49 -7.67
N ARG A 536 -9.40 18.41 -7.33
CA ARG A 536 -9.72 18.05 -5.93
C ARG A 536 -9.59 16.56 -5.60
N TYR A 537 -9.40 15.70 -6.60
CA TYR A 537 -9.27 14.25 -6.37
C TYR A 537 -8.17 13.92 -5.35
N ILE A 538 -7.02 14.59 -5.41
CA ILE A 538 -5.89 14.35 -4.49
C ILE A 538 -6.32 14.63 -3.03
N GLY A 539 -6.96 15.77 -2.78
CA GLY A 539 -7.51 16.08 -1.46
C GLY A 539 -8.56 15.08 -1.03
N GLN A 540 -9.50 14.71 -1.92
CA GLN A 540 -10.55 13.74 -1.60
C GLN A 540 -10.00 12.33 -1.33
N ALA A 541 -8.96 11.92 -2.05
CA ALA A 541 -8.27 10.67 -1.85
C ALA A 541 -7.60 10.65 -0.47
N ILE A 542 -6.85 11.69 -0.09
CA ILE A 542 -6.22 11.77 1.24
C ILE A 542 -7.24 11.75 2.37
N GLU A 543 -8.37 12.46 2.22
CA GLU A 543 -9.46 12.42 3.20
C GLU A 543 -10.07 11.02 3.31
N SER A 544 -10.35 10.37 2.17
CA SER A 544 -10.87 8.99 2.12
C SER A 544 -9.89 8.02 2.80
N LEU A 545 -8.60 8.09 2.45
CA LEU A 545 -7.55 7.29 3.07
C LEU A 545 -7.49 7.51 4.58
N SER A 546 -7.62 8.74 5.06
CA SER A 546 -7.59 9.05 6.50
C SER A 546 -8.75 8.46 7.29
N ARG A 547 -9.88 8.22 6.61
CA ARG A 547 -11.05 7.52 7.17
C ARG A 547 -10.97 6.01 6.99
N GLY A 548 -9.88 5.51 6.39
CA GLY A 548 -9.68 4.10 6.08
C GLY A 548 -10.46 3.62 4.86
N TYR A 549 -10.82 4.49 3.91
CA TYR A 549 -11.51 4.09 2.70
C TYR A 549 -10.53 3.67 1.59
N GLY A 550 -10.85 2.56 0.91
CA GLY A 550 -10.32 2.24 -0.41
C GLY A 550 -10.75 3.26 -1.49
N LEU A 551 -10.00 3.35 -2.59
CA LEU A 551 -10.18 4.31 -3.68
C LEU A 551 -10.61 3.64 -5.00
N GLY A 552 -11.74 4.03 -5.55
CA GLY A 552 -12.25 3.57 -6.86
C GLY A 552 -12.33 4.70 -7.88
N PRO A 553 -11.22 5.28 -8.35
CA PRO A 553 -11.26 6.44 -9.23
C PRO A 553 -12.03 6.17 -10.54
N TYR A 554 -13.05 6.98 -10.79
CA TYR A 554 -13.89 6.97 -11.98
C TYR A 554 -13.64 8.26 -12.78
N GLN A 555 -12.93 8.24 -13.91
CA GLN A 555 -12.43 7.08 -14.67
C GLN A 555 -11.09 7.37 -15.36
N LEU A 556 -10.42 6.36 -15.91
CA LEU A 556 -9.15 6.55 -16.62
C LEU A 556 -9.31 7.52 -17.79
N LYS A 557 -10.31 7.27 -18.64
CA LYS A 557 -10.65 8.08 -19.81
C LYS A 557 -12.07 7.78 -20.27
N ASN A 558 -12.76 8.78 -20.80
CA ASN A 558 -14.08 8.60 -21.41
C ASN A 558 -13.98 8.69 -22.94
N CYS A 559 -14.25 7.58 -23.63
CA CYS A 559 -14.19 7.52 -25.09
C CYS A 559 -15.54 7.77 -25.76
N SER A 560 -16.68 7.77 -25.05
CA SER A 560 -18.01 7.89 -25.66
C SER A 560 -18.49 9.35 -25.79
N VAL A 561 -17.98 10.24 -24.94
CA VAL A 561 -18.28 11.68 -24.97
C VAL A 561 -17.03 12.50 -24.63
N ASN A 562 -16.95 13.72 -25.16
CA ASN A 562 -15.93 14.69 -24.74
C ASN A 562 -16.23 15.15 -23.30
N SER A 563 -15.77 14.38 -22.30
CA SER A 563 -15.89 14.72 -20.88
C SER A 563 -14.51 14.94 -20.25
N ASN A 564 -14.42 15.92 -19.35
CA ASN A 564 -13.18 16.24 -18.62
C ASN A 564 -13.09 15.55 -17.24
N ASN A 565 -13.98 14.60 -16.94
CA ASN A 565 -14.10 13.90 -15.65
C ASN A 565 -13.31 12.58 -15.62
N SER A 566 -12.09 12.61 -16.16
CA SER A 566 -11.21 11.44 -16.26
C SER A 566 -9.75 11.85 -16.22
N VAL A 567 -8.84 10.91 -15.91
CA VAL A 567 -7.40 11.18 -15.83
C VAL A 567 -6.87 11.77 -17.14
N PHE A 568 -7.28 11.21 -18.27
CA PHE A 568 -6.95 11.71 -19.61
C PHE A 568 -8.14 12.42 -20.26
N LEU A 569 -7.85 13.32 -21.21
CA LEU A 569 -8.92 13.99 -21.98
C LEU A 569 -9.78 12.97 -22.75
N GLY A 570 -11.04 13.33 -22.94
CA GLY A 570 -11.95 12.58 -23.81
C GLY A 570 -11.54 12.68 -25.29
N GLY A 571 -11.82 11.63 -26.06
CA GLY A 571 -11.49 11.55 -27.49
C GLY A 571 -10.51 10.41 -27.79
N VAL A 572 -10.74 9.68 -28.88
CA VAL A 572 -10.13 8.37 -29.20
C VAL A 572 -8.60 8.35 -29.06
N ASN A 573 -7.91 9.25 -29.76
CA ASN A 573 -6.44 9.26 -29.85
C ASN A 573 -5.76 10.19 -28.86
N ASP A 574 -6.53 10.92 -28.06
CA ASP A 574 -5.99 11.93 -27.16
C ASP A 574 -5.64 11.32 -25.80
N TRP A 575 -4.38 10.93 -25.62
CA TRP A 575 -3.81 10.54 -24.31
C TRP A 575 -3.15 11.73 -23.61
N SER A 576 -3.48 12.95 -24.02
CA SER A 576 -3.06 14.14 -23.31
C SER A 576 -3.81 14.27 -21.98
N ARG A 577 -3.18 15.05 -21.12
CA ARG A 577 -3.54 15.20 -19.72
C ARG A 577 -4.77 16.09 -19.62
N SER A 578 -5.76 15.69 -18.82
CA SER A 578 -6.97 16.49 -18.68
C SER A 578 -6.68 17.83 -18.01
N THR A 579 -6.92 18.91 -18.74
CA THR A 579 -6.83 20.29 -18.25
C THR A 579 -8.19 20.67 -17.67
N GLY A 580 -8.43 20.24 -16.43
CA GLY A 580 -9.73 20.34 -15.76
C GLY A 580 -10.49 21.63 -16.08
N GLN A 581 -11.56 21.53 -16.87
CA GLN A 581 -12.50 22.64 -17.10
C GLN A 581 -13.95 22.14 -17.11
N LYS A 582 -14.78 22.90 -16.37
CA LYS A 582 -16.25 22.88 -16.24
C LYS A 582 -16.92 21.51 -16.02
N ILE A 583 -17.25 21.24 -14.76
CA ILE A 583 -18.50 20.54 -14.44
C ILE A 583 -19.60 21.60 -14.32
N SER A 584 -20.57 21.57 -15.23
CA SER A 584 -21.87 22.17 -14.98
C SER A 584 -22.61 21.27 -13.98
N ALA A 585 -22.42 21.53 -12.69
CA ALA A 585 -23.27 20.91 -11.67
C ALA A 585 -24.68 21.49 -11.85
N LYS A 586 -25.56 20.73 -12.52
CA LYS A 586 -27.01 20.97 -12.47
C LYS A 586 -27.60 20.54 -11.12
N TYR A 587 -26.79 19.93 -10.24
CA TYR A 587 -27.13 19.64 -8.85
C TYR A 587 -26.34 20.53 -7.91
N ILE A 588 -26.67 21.83 -7.91
CA ILE A 588 -26.52 22.64 -6.71
C ILE A 588 -27.76 22.30 -5.88
N TYR A 589 -27.61 21.45 -4.86
CA TYR A 589 -28.65 21.32 -3.85
C TYR A 589 -28.92 22.71 -3.27
N SER A 590 -30.21 23.02 -3.16
CA SER A 590 -30.76 24.32 -2.76
C SER A 590 -30.02 24.94 -1.58
N ASP A 591 -29.95 26.28 -1.60
CA ASP A 591 -29.26 27.23 -0.71
C ASP A 591 -29.33 27.01 0.82
N ASN A 592 -29.90 25.92 1.34
CA ASN A 592 -30.18 25.70 2.76
C ASN A 592 -29.29 24.65 3.47
N ASP A 593 -28.49 23.83 2.78
CA ASP A 593 -27.56 22.87 3.43
C ASP A 593 -26.09 23.33 3.46
N TYR A 594 -25.85 24.60 3.14
CA TYR A 594 -24.51 25.19 3.16
C TYR A 594 -24.06 25.54 4.59
N LYS A 595 -23.45 24.58 5.29
CA LYS A 595 -22.76 24.87 6.57
C LYS A 595 -21.48 25.73 6.41
N TYR A 596 -21.03 26.02 5.18
CA TYR A 596 -19.78 26.75 4.92
C TYR A 596 -19.83 27.88 3.85
N GLY A 597 -21.02 28.28 3.38
CA GLY A 597 -21.24 29.63 2.83
C GLY A 597 -20.33 30.20 1.71
N VAL A 598 -19.70 29.40 0.84
CA VAL A 598 -18.89 29.95 -0.28
C VAL A 598 -19.37 29.44 -1.63
N LYS A 599 -19.78 30.38 -2.51
CA LYS A 599 -19.93 30.14 -3.96
C LYS A 599 -18.55 29.90 -4.56
N VAL A 600 -18.32 28.73 -5.13
CA VAL A 600 -17.11 28.44 -5.91
C VAL A 600 -17.33 28.98 -7.32
N ASP A 601 -16.52 29.95 -7.74
CA ASP A 601 -16.45 30.36 -9.14
C ASP A 601 -15.57 29.35 -9.89
N THR A 602 -16.20 28.51 -10.70
CA THR A 602 -15.55 27.40 -11.44
C THR A 602 -14.96 27.84 -12.79
N SER A 603 -14.85 29.15 -13.05
CA SER A 603 -14.40 29.68 -14.35
C SER A 603 -12.88 29.69 -14.56
N ASN A 604 -12.08 29.62 -13.48
CA ASN A 604 -10.61 29.78 -13.53
C ASN A 604 -9.86 28.69 -12.76
N VAL A 605 -10.24 27.43 -12.88
CA VAL A 605 -9.57 26.36 -12.13
C VAL A 605 -8.57 25.63 -13.03
N SER A 606 -7.29 25.52 -12.62
CA SER A 606 -6.21 24.94 -13.45
C SER A 606 -6.11 23.41 -13.32
N ALA A 607 -5.39 22.74 -14.22
CA ALA A 607 -5.31 21.27 -14.36
C ALA A 607 -4.69 20.55 -13.12
N ILE A 608 -4.94 19.24 -12.90
CA ILE A 608 -4.06 18.46 -11.99
C ILE A 608 -2.65 18.49 -12.54
N ASN A 609 -1.71 18.63 -11.62
CA ASN A 609 -0.35 18.23 -11.91
C ASN A 609 -0.25 16.69 -11.89
N HIS A 610 -0.22 16.04 -13.06
CA HIS A 610 -0.18 14.57 -13.12
C HIS A 610 1.04 14.00 -12.39
N SER A 611 2.11 14.77 -12.22
CA SER A 611 3.25 14.32 -11.40
C SER A 611 2.86 14.14 -9.93
N GLU A 612 1.95 14.95 -9.41
CA GLU A 612 1.41 14.86 -8.07
C GLU A 612 0.52 13.63 -7.89
N LEU A 613 -0.36 13.36 -8.85
CA LEU A 613 -1.16 12.13 -8.88
C LEU A 613 -0.26 10.88 -8.89
N TYR A 614 0.78 10.88 -9.74
CA TYR A 614 1.68 9.73 -9.86
C TYR A 614 2.53 9.57 -8.59
N ALA A 615 2.94 10.68 -7.98
CA ALA A 615 3.59 10.69 -6.67
C ALA A 615 2.68 10.07 -5.60
N MET A 616 1.41 10.48 -5.53
CA MET A 616 0.44 9.92 -4.59
C MET A 616 0.26 8.40 -4.80
N GLN A 617 0.11 7.94 -6.04
CA GLN A 617 -0.02 6.50 -6.32
C GLN A 617 1.22 5.71 -5.90
N LYS A 618 2.43 6.25 -6.12
CA LYS A 618 3.68 5.64 -5.61
C LYS A 618 3.70 5.53 -4.09
N CYS A 619 3.26 6.58 -3.40
CA CYS A 619 3.16 6.57 -1.94
C CYS A 619 2.14 5.53 -1.46
N ILE A 620 0.92 5.53 -2.01
CA ILE A 620 -0.13 4.55 -1.68
C ILE A 620 0.38 3.12 -1.87
N ASN A 621 1.03 2.83 -3.00
CA ASN A 621 1.61 1.51 -3.25
C ASN A 621 2.65 1.10 -2.19
N SER A 622 3.45 2.06 -1.73
CA SER A 622 4.51 1.84 -0.74
C SER A 622 3.98 1.61 0.67
N VAL A 623 2.71 1.89 0.96
CA VAL A 623 2.08 1.63 2.27
C VAL A 623 0.75 0.89 2.18
N SER A 624 0.49 0.24 1.04
CA SER A 624 -0.80 -0.39 0.74
C SER A 624 -1.24 -1.41 1.81
N ASN A 625 -0.34 -2.29 2.26
CA ASN A 625 -0.67 -3.23 3.34
C ASN A 625 -1.10 -2.51 4.63
N MET A 626 -0.46 -1.38 4.96
CA MET A 626 -0.81 -0.59 6.14
C MET A 626 -2.16 0.11 5.99
N LEU A 627 -2.46 0.62 4.79
CA LEU A 627 -3.76 1.22 4.48
C LEU A 627 -4.90 0.20 4.54
N ALA A 628 -4.61 -1.08 4.22
CA ALA A 628 -5.57 -2.17 4.39
C ALA A 628 -5.84 -2.45 5.87
N THR A 629 -4.79 -2.61 6.69
CA THR A 629 -4.89 -3.22 8.02
C THR A 629 -4.98 -2.24 9.20
N LEU A 630 -4.47 -1.01 9.08
CA LEU A 630 -4.54 -0.06 10.19
C LEU A 630 -6.00 0.42 10.41
N PRO A 631 -6.43 0.57 11.66
CA PRO A 631 -7.71 1.22 11.98
C PRO A 631 -7.63 2.73 11.73
N ARG A 632 -8.77 3.37 11.41
CA ARG A 632 -8.84 4.80 11.07
C ARG A 632 -8.26 5.75 12.13
N ASN A 633 -8.34 5.39 13.41
CA ASN A 633 -7.78 6.20 14.51
C ASN A 633 -6.23 6.20 14.55
N ARG A 634 -5.60 5.43 13.67
CA ARG A 634 -4.15 5.39 13.41
C ARG A 634 -3.76 6.06 12.09
N MET A 635 -4.70 6.76 11.46
CA MET A 635 -4.48 7.47 10.20
C MET A 635 -4.80 8.95 10.37
N ALA A 636 -4.00 9.82 9.76
CA ALA A 636 -4.28 11.25 9.68
C ALA A 636 -3.92 11.77 8.30
N GLY A 637 -4.93 12.21 7.55
CA GLY A 637 -4.76 12.98 6.32
C GLY A 637 -4.63 14.46 6.64
N PHE A 638 -3.88 15.19 5.84
CA PHE A 638 -3.74 16.64 5.91
C PHE A 638 -4.05 17.21 4.53
N ASN A 639 -5.01 18.11 4.45
CA ASN A 639 -5.60 18.54 3.19
C ASN A 639 -5.69 20.07 3.14
N THR A 640 -4.61 20.71 2.68
CA THR A 640 -4.54 22.18 2.64
C THR A 640 -5.22 22.79 1.41
N TYR A 641 -5.81 21.98 0.51
CA TYR A 641 -6.53 22.46 -0.67
C TYR A 641 -7.77 23.29 -0.33
N GLN A 642 -8.53 22.91 0.70
CA GLN A 642 -9.76 23.62 1.09
C GLN A 642 -9.47 24.95 1.79
N ASP A 643 -8.36 25.04 2.52
CA ASP A 643 -8.00 26.22 3.29
C ASP A 643 -7.34 27.31 2.43
N ALA A 644 -6.64 26.94 1.36
CA ALA A 644 -6.09 27.90 0.38
C ALA A 644 -7.19 28.78 -0.26
N TYR A 645 -8.37 28.19 -0.52
CA TYR A 645 -9.49 28.89 -1.18
C TYR A 645 -10.31 29.76 -0.20
N ARG A 646 -10.32 29.44 1.10
CA ARG A 646 -11.00 30.24 2.14
C ARG A 646 -10.28 31.55 2.46
N LEU A 647 -9.03 31.71 2.00
CA LEU A 647 -8.15 32.82 2.33
C LEU A 647 -8.06 33.89 1.24
N THR A 648 -9.00 33.93 0.28
CA THR A 648 -9.11 35.03 -0.70
C THR A 648 -9.48 36.33 0.01
N GLY A 649 -8.45 36.97 0.57
CA GLY A 649 -8.47 38.19 1.34
C GLY A 649 -7.08 38.53 1.88
N ASP A 650 -6.33 37.52 2.33
CA ASP A 650 -4.94 37.66 2.78
C ASP A 650 -4.12 36.50 2.19
N VAL A 651 -3.22 36.82 1.25
CA VAL A 651 -2.25 35.88 0.66
C VAL A 651 -1.35 35.35 1.77
N LYS A 652 -1.72 34.22 2.38
CA LYS A 652 -0.82 33.48 3.25
C LYS A 652 0.13 32.67 2.38
N THR A 653 1.42 32.91 2.54
CA THR A 653 2.50 32.14 1.91
C THR A 653 2.65 30.73 2.48
N GLU A 654 1.93 30.42 3.56
CA GLU A 654 2.05 29.19 4.35
C GLU A 654 0.69 28.78 4.91
N ILE A 655 0.31 27.51 4.71
CA ILE A 655 -0.89 26.89 5.29
C ILE A 655 -0.44 25.76 6.19
N ARG A 656 -0.89 25.78 7.45
CA ARG A 656 -0.55 24.78 8.46
C ARG A 656 -1.79 24.15 9.05
N GLU A 657 -1.83 22.83 9.06
CA GLU A 657 -2.83 22.02 9.73
C GLU A 657 -2.15 21.22 10.85
N THR A 658 -2.83 20.97 11.97
CA THR A 658 -2.25 20.26 13.12
C THR A 658 -3.26 19.29 13.69
N LYS A 659 -2.84 18.03 13.87
CA LYS A 659 -3.66 16.93 14.37
C LYS A 659 -2.93 16.17 15.46
N ALA A 660 -3.71 15.57 16.37
CA ALA A 660 -3.18 14.60 17.32
C ALA A 660 -3.36 13.19 16.76
N LEU A 661 -2.31 12.36 16.80
CA LEU A 661 -2.33 10.97 16.36
C LEU A 661 -1.49 10.09 17.30
N ASN A 662 -2.14 9.09 17.91
CA ASN A 662 -1.53 8.15 18.85
C ASN A 662 -0.71 8.85 19.96
N GLY A 663 -1.29 9.89 20.57
CA GLY A 663 -0.66 10.64 21.67
C GLY A 663 0.37 11.69 21.28
N ARG A 664 0.67 11.85 19.98
CA ARG A 664 1.59 12.89 19.48
C ARG A 664 0.87 13.95 18.66
N THR A 665 1.36 15.18 18.74
CA THR A 665 0.91 16.25 17.86
C THR A 665 1.77 16.26 16.61
N VAL A 666 1.12 16.26 15.45
CA VAL A 666 1.76 16.35 14.14
C VAL A 666 1.19 17.56 13.41
N SER A 667 2.07 18.45 12.97
CA SER A 667 1.71 19.56 12.09
C SER A 667 2.18 19.26 10.68
N TYR A 668 1.32 19.51 9.70
CA TYR A 668 1.68 19.55 8.29
C TYR A 668 1.61 20.99 7.81
N THR A 669 2.68 21.45 7.21
CA THR A 669 2.78 22.79 6.65
C THR A 669 3.08 22.69 5.17
N PHE A 670 2.29 23.38 4.36
CA PHE A 670 2.52 23.54 2.93
C PHE A 670 2.88 24.99 2.63
N TYR A 671 3.96 25.18 1.89
CA TYR A 671 4.45 26.48 1.46
C TYR A 671 4.27 26.62 -0.05
N ASN A 672 3.60 27.68 -0.51
CA ASN A 672 3.64 27.99 -1.93
C ASN A 672 3.41 29.48 -2.22
N PRO A 673 4.40 30.18 -2.78
CA PRO A 673 4.24 31.57 -3.21
C PRO A 673 3.66 31.69 -4.64
N ASP A 674 3.66 30.62 -5.44
CA ASP A 674 3.45 30.67 -6.90
C ASP A 674 2.26 29.80 -7.41
N ILE A 675 1.59 29.01 -6.55
CA ILE A 675 0.47 28.12 -6.95
C ILE A 675 -0.86 28.54 -6.32
N GLU A 676 -1.92 28.40 -7.10
CA GLU A 676 -3.32 28.75 -6.78
C GLU A 676 -4.03 27.72 -5.85
N TYR A 677 -3.37 26.62 -5.44
CA TYR A 677 -3.93 25.51 -4.66
C TYR A 677 -2.93 24.95 -3.62
N GLY A 678 -3.46 24.35 -2.54
CA GLY A 678 -2.69 23.70 -1.48
C GLY A 678 -2.07 22.34 -1.88
N GLY A 679 -1.45 21.66 -0.91
CA GLY A 679 -0.97 20.28 -1.04
C GLY A 679 -1.59 19.34 -0.01
N ALA A 680 -1.31 18.04 -0.12
CA ALA A 680 -1.82 17.06 0.82
C ALA A 680 -0.72 16.16 1.40
N GLY A 681 -0.97 15.67 2.62
CA GLY A 681 -0.07 14.83 3.38
C GLY A 681 -0.81 13.71 4.09
N MET A 682 -0.11 12.63 4.39
CA MET A 682 -0.65 11.49 5.12
C MET A 682 0.32 11.05 6.21
N VAL A 683 -0.22 10.63 7.34
CA VAL A 683 0.51 10.04 8.47
C VAL A 683 -0.21 8.76 8.90
N LEU A 684 0.54 7.66 8.98
CA LEU A 684 0.07 6.37 9.48
C LEU A 684 0.87 6.01 10.75
N ALA A 685 0.19 5.69 11.85
CA ALA A 685 0.82 5.32 13.12
C ALA A 685 0.69 3.82 13.38
N ASP A 686 1.80 3.10 13.28
CA ASP A 686 1.86 1.65 13.45
C ASP A 686 1.83 1.24 14.93
N TYR A 687 1.61 -0.04 15.21
CA TYR A 687 1.49 -0.59 16.55
C TYR A 687 2.81 -0.58 17.32
N ASP A 688 3.95 -0.54 16.63
CA ASP A 688 5.27 -0.45 17.23
C ASP A 688 5.66 0.98 17.67
N ASP A 689 4.79 1.96 17.41
CA ASP A 689 4.98 3.41 17.62
C ASP A 689 5.85 4.11 16.55
N SER A 690 6.03 3.46 15.39
CA SER A 690 6.57 4.08 14.17
C SER A 690 5.48 4.87 13.43
N TYR A 691 5.89 5.96 12.79
CA TYR A 691 5.01 6.81 11.98
C TYR A 691 5.48 6.80 10.54
N TYR A 692 4.58 6.61 9.60
CA TYR A 692 4.87 6.57 8.18
C TYR A 692 4.22 7.77 7.52
N ILE A 693 5.03 8.63 6.92
CA ILE A 693 4.57 9.89 6.36
C ILE A 693 4.87 9.98 4.87
N PHE A 694 3.99 10.64 4.14
CA PHE A 694 4.27 11.11 2.79
C PHE A 694 3.52 12.40 2.51
N ALA A 695 4.03 13.15 1.55
CA ALA A 695 3.34 14.30 0.97
C ALA A 695 3.17 14.10 -0.54
N THR A 696 2.14 14.72 -1.09
CA THR A 696 1.87 14.70 -2.52
C THR A 696 2.79 15.67 -3.26
N GLN A 697 3.30 16.71 -2.59
CA GLN A 697 4.17 17.75 -3.14
C GLN A 697 5.43 18.02 -2.29
N ASP A 698 6.51 18.45 -2.96
CA ASP A 698 7.83 18.72 -2.38
C ASP A 698 7.88 19.92 -1.43
N ASN A 699 7.00 20.92 -1.60
CA ASN A 699 7.03 22.17 -0.82
C ASN A 699 6.26 22.04 0.51
N SER A 700 6.47 20.95 1.22
CA SER A 700 5.79 20.65 2.46
C SER A 700 6.73 20.12 3.52
N HIS A 701 6.35 20.24 4.79
CA HIS A 701 7.04 19.58 5.88
C HIS A 701 6.08 19.13 6.97
N PHE A 702 6.50 18.08 7.68
CA PHE A 702 5.87 17.59 8.89
C PHE A 702 6.71 17.99 10.10
N GLU A 703 6.07 18.51 11.15
CA GLU A 703 6.69 18.81 12.44
C GLU A 703 6.01 17.94 13.51
N PHE A 704 6.81 17.23 14.30
CA PHE A 704 6.34 16.39 15.40
C PHE A 704 6.60 17.05 16.76
N SER A 705 5.72 16.83 17.73
CA SER A 705 5.90 17.30 19.12
C SER A 705 7.12 16.70 19.82
N ASP A 706 7.57 15.53 19.35
CA ASP A 706 8.59 14.72 19.99
C ASP A 706 9.85 14.68 19.13
N ARG A 707 11.00 14.56 19.79
CA ARG A 707 12.28 14.50 19.09
C ARG A 707 12.39 13.18 18.31
N ILE A 708 12.61 13.31 17.01
CA ILE A 708 12.85 12.19 16.10
C ILE A 708 14.27 11.66 16.36
N ILE A 709 14.39 10.35 16.54
CA ILE A 709 15.69 9.68 16.75
C ILE A 709 16.12 8.84 15.55
N SER A 710 15.19 8.49 14.66
CA SER A 710 15.47 7.85 13.38
C SER A 710 14.42 8.26 12.36
N ALA A 711 14.87 8.55 11.15
CA ALA A 711 14.02 8.73 10.00
C ALA A 711 14.69 8.09 8.78
N GLU A 712 13.90 7.47 7.93
CA GLU A 712 14.40 6.77 6.74
C GLU A 712 13.35 6.79 5.65
N THR A 713 13.78 6.74 4.40
CA THR A 713 12.88 6.59 3.25
C THR A 713 12.82 5.13 2.82
N GLY A 714 11.69 4.69 2.30
CA GLY A 714 11.50 3.27 1.98
C GLY A 714 10.06 2.95 1.59
N ALA A 715 9.73 1.66 1.65
CA ALA A 715 8.40 1.15 1.41
C ALA A 715 8.09 -0.02 2.36
N PHE A 716 6.81 -0.20 2.66
CA PHE A 716 6.29 -1.33 3.40
C PHE A 716 5.92 -2.45 2.41
N ALA A 717 6.59 -3.59 2.53
CA ALA A 717 6.41 -4.77 1.68
C ALA A 717 6.31 -6.03 2.55
N ASP A 718 5.34 -6.90 2.26
CA ASP A 718 5.16 -8.20 2.94
C ASP A 718 5.15 -8.13 4.48
N GLY A 719 4.51 -7.10 5.04
CA GLY A 719 4.37 -6.97 6.50
C GLY A 719 5.57 -6.33 7.19
N ALA A 720 6.58 -5.89 6.44
CA ALA A 720 7.78 -5.26 6.98
C ALA A 720 8.18 -4.00 6.22
N TRP A 721 8.87 -3.10 6.90
CA TRP A 721 9.48 -1.94 6.29
C TRP A 721 10.81 -2.29 5.62
N VAL A 722 10.97 -1.88 4.37
CA VAL A 722 12.20 -1.99 3.58
C VAL A 722 12.78 -0.59 3.38
N SER A 723 13.92 -0.34 4.01
CA SER A 723 14.62 0.94 3.95
C SER A 723 15.41 1.11 2.65
N ASN A 724 15.32 2.30 2.06
CA ASN A 724 16.06 2.74 0.89
C ASN A 724 17.09 3.83 1.22
N GLY A 725 17.21 4.22 2.48
CA GLY A 725 18.21 5.19 2.93
C GLY A 725 17.76 5.97 4.17
N GLU A 726 18.75 6.36 4.98
CA GLU A 726 18.52 7.23 6.13
C GLU A 726 18.17 8.66 5.70
N TYR A 727 17.38 9.33 6.54
CA TYR A 727 17.03 10.74 6.42
C TYR A 727 17.34 11.45 7.73
N THR A 728 18.02 12.59 7.66
CA THR A 728 18.32 13.40 8.84
C THR A 728 17.24 14.45 9.05
N PRO A 729 16.47 14.41 10.15
CA PRO A 729 15.45 15.41 10.43
C PRO A 729 16.04 16.79 10.69
N GLU A 730 15.36 17.83 10.21
CA GLU A 730 15.69 19.22 10.48
C GLU A 730 15.37 19.56 11.94
N ASN A 731 16.34 20.15 12.64
CA ASN A 731 16.28 20.49 14.07
C ASN A 731 15.90 19.33 15.02
N GLY A 732 15.87 18.09 14.52
CA GLY A 732 15.44 16.90 15.27
C GLY A 732 13.93 16.71 15.40
N TYR A 733 13.10 17.51 14.72
CA TYR A 733 11.62 17.45 14.83
C TYR A 733 10.90 17.52 13.48
N THR A 734 11.57 18.04 12.45
CA THR A 734 10.95 18.37 11.17
C THR A 734 11.44 17.43 10.07
N VAL A 735 10.51 16.95 9.25
CA VAL A 735 10.79 16.17 8.04
C VAL A 735 10.19 16.86 6.84
N THR A 736 11.02 17.13 5.83
CA THR A 736 10.65 17.73 4.55
C THR A 736 10.58 16.61 3.51
N PRO A 737 9.40 15.98 3.32
CA PRO A 737 9.25 14.86 2.41
C PRO A 737 9.38 15.27 0.94
N LYS A 738 9.86 14.34 0.12
CA LYS A 738 9.79 14.42 -1.34
C LYS A 738 8.55 13.71 -1.87
N ALA A 739 7.91 14.30 -2.87
CA ALA A 739 6.76 13.73 -3.55
C ALA A 739 7.10 12.34 -4.09
N GLY A 740 6.21 11.38 -3.85
CA GLY A 740 6.39 10.00 -4.31
C GLY A 740 7.30 9.15 -3.44
N LYS A 741 7.72 9.65 -2.26
CA LYS A 741 8.48 8.90 -1.26
C LYS A 741 7.72 8.81 0.05
N VAL A 742 7.86 7.67 0.72
CA VAL A 742 7.40 7.45 2.09
C VAL A 742 8.59 7.49 3.02
N TYR A 743 8.36 8.01 4.22
CA TYR A 743 9.34 8.10 5.29
C TYR A 743 8.82 7.38 6.54
N ARG A 744 9.62 6.48 7.12
CA ARG A 744 9.37 5.91 8.44
C ARG A 744 10.09 6.76 9.49
N ILE A 745 9.36 7.22 10.48
CA ILE A 745 9.77 8.12 11.54
C ILE A 745 9.64 7.38 12.86
N ARG A 746 10.71 7.40 13.66
CA ARG A 746 10.75 6.73 14.96
C ARG A 746 11.23 7.69 16.04
N PHE A 747 10.59 7.57 17.19
CA PHE A 747 10.82 8.38 18.37
C PHE A 747 11.51 7.58 19.46
N SER A 748 12.08 8.29 20.43
CA SER A 748 12.64 7.66 21.61
C SER A 748 11.57 6.86 22.35
N LYS A 749 11.77 5.55 22.43
CA LYS A 749 10.86 4.64 23.14
C LYS A 749 11.48 4.26 24.47
N GLU A 750 10.71 4.45 25.54
CA GLU A 750 11.11 4.16 26.90
C GLU A 750 10.37 2.94 27.41
N TYR A 751 11.13 1.97 27.91
CA TYR A 751 10.64 0.74 28.49
C TYR A 751 10.91 0.79 29.99
N ARG A 752 9.90 1.16 30.79
CA ARG A 752 9.97 1.13 32.26
C ARG A 752 9.45 -0.20 32.77
N ALA A 753 10.24 -0.90 33.59
CA ALA A 753 9.86 -2.20 34.12
C ALA A 753 8.54 -2.16 34.92
N TYR A 754 8.31 -1.06 35.67
CA TYR A 754 7.06 -0.85 36.42
C TYR A 754 5.83 -0.89 35.50
N ASP A 755 5.84 -0.09 34.42
CA ASP A 755 4.67 0.07 33.55
C ASP A 755 4.31 -1.24 32.82
N TYR A 756 5.32 -2.06 32.47
CA TYR A 756 5.11 -3.36 31.84
C TYR A 756 4.61 -4.40 32.83
N LEU A 757 5.27 -4.54 33.98
CA LEU A 757 4.94 -5.58 34.96
C LEU A 757 3.61 -5.26 35.69
N ASN A 758 3.25 -3.99 35.85
CA ASN A 758 1.99 -3.58 36.48
C ASN A 758 0.75 -3.97 35.64
N LYS A 759 0.88 -4.11 34.31
CA LYS A 759 -0.22 -4.56 33.45
C LYS A 759 -0.77 -5.93 33.85
N TYR A 760 0.02 -6.81 34.45
CA TYR A 760 -0.45 -8.11 34.92
C TYR A 760 -1.31 -8.02 36.20
N LEU A 761 -1.38 -6.84 36.83
CA LEU A 761 -2.12 -6.56 38.05
C LEU A 761 -3.37 -5.68 37.84
N THR A 762 -3.55 -5.10 36.66
CA THR A 762 -4.68 -4.21 36.32
C THR A 762 -5.39 -4.73 35.08
N ALA A 763 -6.71 -4.94 35.14
CA ALA A 763 -7.51 -5.35 34.00
C ALA A 763 -7.50 -4.31 32.87
N ALA A 764 -7.68 -4.78 31.64
CA ALA A 764 -7.67 -3.96 30.42
C ALA A 764 -8.79 -2.89 30.39
N ASP A 765 -9.82 -3.03 31.21
CA ASP A 765 -10.95 -2.09 31.35
C ASP A 765 -10.68 -0.96 32.36
N GLY A 766 -9.48 -0.92 32.96
CA GLY A 766 -9.12 0.05 33.98
C GLY A 766 -9.75 -0.21 35.34
N SER A 767 -10.38 -1.37 35.55
CA SER A 767 -10.77 -1.80 36.89
C SER A 767 -9.53 -2.18 37.71
N ASN A 768 -9.61 -1.96 39.03
CA ASN A 768 -8.59 -2.43 39.97
C ASN A 768 -8.64 -3.96 40.20
N GLU A 769 -9.37 -4.69 39.36
CA GLU A 769 -9.38 -6.15 39.36
C GLU A 769 -8.17 -6.64 38.54
N PRO A 770 -7.33 -7.53 39.08
CA PRO A 770 -6.20 -8.05 38.34
C PRO A 770 -6.65 -9.01 37.23
N LEU A 771 -5.90 -9.03 36.12
CA LEU A 771 -6.06 -10.01 35.04
C LEU A 771 -5.94 -11.46 35.54
N TYR A 772 -5.24 -11.65 36.65
CA TYR A 772 -4.95 -12.94 37.27
C TYR A 772 -5.36 -12.93 38.76
N SER A 773 -5.93 -14.02 39.25
CA SER A 773 -6.30 -14.18 40.66
C SER A 773 -5.06 -14.28 41.57
N ASP A 774 -5.23 -14.07 42.88
CA ASP A 774 -4.17 -14.07 43.92
C ASP A 774 -3.33 -15.37 44.04
N LYS A 775 -3.62 -16.37 43.20
CA LYS A 775 -3.02 -17.71 43.23
C LYS A 775 -2.66 -18.24 41.86
N ASP A 776 -2.92 -17.49 40.80
CA ASP A 776 -2.68 -17.93 39.44
C ASP A 776 -1.19 -18.13 39.23
N ARG A 777 -0.86 -19.29 38.66
CA ARG A 777 0.49 -19.63 38.25
C ARG A 777 0.72 -19.01 36.89
N ILE A 778 1.73 -18.14 36.80
CA ILE A 778 2.23 -17.65 35.53
C ILE A 778 3.11 -18.78 34.96
N GLU A 779 2.56 -19.55 34.01
CA GLU A 779 3.28 -20.63 33.31
C GLU A 779 4.02 -20.15 32.06
N ASP A 780 3.54 -19.04 31.48
CA ASP A 780 4.22 -18.31 30.42
C ASP A 780 5.26 -17.39 31.05
N ASN A 781 6.55 -17.45 30.66
CA ASN A 781 7.60 -16.58 31.19
C ASN A 781 7.40 -15.12 30.72
N PHE A 782 6.30 -14.49 31.12
CA PHE A 782 5.82 -13.18 30.64
C PHE A 782 5.68 -13.08 29.11
N GLY A 783 5.54 -14.19 28.39
CA GLY A 783 5.58 -14.21 26.93
C GLY A 783 7.01 -14.01 26.42
N LEU A 784 7.49 -14.90 25.56
CA LEU A 784 8.79 -14.75 24.88
C LEU A 784 8.91 -13.46 24.04
N SER A 785 7.82 -12.72 23.87
CA SER A 785 7.71 -11.45 23.14
C SER A 785 7.66 -10.20 24.04
N ALA A 786 7.49 -10.32 25.36
CA ALA A 786 7.47 -9.15 26.24
C ALA A 786 8.89 -8.62 26.50
N PRO A 787 9.10 -7.30 26.45
CA PRO A 787 10.42 -6.72 26.64
C PRO A 787 10.91 -6.83 28.08
N TRP A 788 10.05 -7.04 29.08
CA TRP A 788 10.42 -7.21 30.49
C TRP A 788 9.91 -8.54 31.05
N SER A 789 10.76 -9.19 31.83
CA SER A 789 10.45 -10.43 32.55
C SER A 789 11.09 -10.42 33.95
N VAL A 790 10.53 -11.22 34.84
CA VAL A 790 11.14 -11.52 36.15
C VAL A 790 11.85 -12.87 36.04
N GLY A 791 13.05 -12.97 36.60
CA GLY A 791 13.85 -14.20 36.58
C GLY A 791 13.74 -15.01 37.87
N LYS A 792 14.06 -16.30 37.78
CA LYS A 792 14.11 -17.20 38.96
C LYS A 792 15.05 -16.66 40.03
N LEU A 793 14.51 -16.51 41.23
CA LEU A 793 15.22 -16.01 42.41
C LEU A 793 16.36 -16.96 42.81
N LYS A 794 17.58 -16.42 42.90
CA LYS A 794 18.78 -17.19 43.26
C LYS A 794 19.16 -16.95 44.72
N ASN A 795 19.56 -18.00 45.43
CA ASN A 795 20.13 -17.88 46.78
C ASN A 795 21.59 -17.39 46.70
N ALA A 796 21.93 -16.37 47.46
CA ALA A 796 23.28 -15.81 47.57
C ALA A 796 24.17 -16.58 48.58
N TYR A 797 23.61 -17.49 49.39
CA TYR A 797 24.38 -18.30 50.34
C TYR A 797 24.69 -19.72 49.81
N PRO A 798 25.97 -20.14 49.72
CA PRO A 798 26.38 -21.42 49.14
C PRO A 798 26.12 -22.66 50.02
N ALA A 799 25.31 -22.57 51.09
CA ALA A 799 25.25 -23.62 52.11
C ALA A 799 23.97 -24.48 52.14
N ASN A 800 22.88 -24.11 51.45
CA ASN A 800 21.68 -24.95 51.35
C ASN A 800 20.92 -24.59 50.07
N ASP A 801 20.78 -25.53 49.14
CA ASP A 801 19.87 -25.39 47.99
C ASP A 801 18.42 -25.37 48.50
N TYR A 802 17.88 -24.18 48.75
CA TYR A 802 16.46 -24.00 49.00
C TYR A 802 15.74 -24.14 47.66
N ILE A 803 15.07 -25.28 47.46
CA ILE A 803 14.32 -25.56 46.24
C ILE A 803 13.08 -24.65 46.22
N VAL A 804 13.10 -23.62 45.37
CA VAL A 804 11.89 -22.91 44.94
C VAL A 804 11.12 -23.88 44.04
N THR A 805 10.04 -24.48 44.54
CA THR A 805 9.33 -25.59 43.89
C THR A 805 8.15 -25.17 42.99
N GLY A 806 7.84 -23.88 42.87
CA GLY A 806 6.68 -23.38 42.13
C GLY A 806 7.05 -22.30 41.11
N GLY A 807 6.30 -22.23 40.00
CA GLY A 807 6.34 -21.06 39.11
C GLY A 807 5.89 -19.78 39.82
N GLU A 808 6.14 -18.64 39.18
CA GLU A 808 5.80 -17.32 39.71
C GLU A 808 4.28 -17.13 39.82
N LYS A 809 3.84 -16.39 40.84
CA LYS A 809 2.42 -16.15 41.12
C LYS A 809 2.14 -14.66 41.32
N VAL A 810 0.92 -14.27 40.99
CA VAL A 810 0.38 -12.91 41.19
C VAL A 810 -0.33 -12.82 42.54
N PHE A 811 -0.10 -11.75 43.30
CA PHE A 811 -0.74 -11.48 44.58
C PHE A 811 -1.29 -10.05 44.62
N ARG A 812 -2.58 -9.86 44.95
CA ARG A 812 -3.12 -8.52 45.25
C ARG A 812 -2.63 -7.95 46.57
N ASP A 813 -2.68 -8.79 47.60
CA ASP A 813 -2.35 -8.39 48.97
C ASP A 813 -1.13 -9.17 49.46
N MET A 814 0.03 -8.89 48.87
CA MET A 814 1.29 -9.44 49.35
C MET A 814 1.72 -8.68 50.61
N GLN A 815 1.67 -9.34 51.77
CA GLN A 815 2.09 -8.72 53.02
C GLN A 815 3.60 -8.45 53.03
N ILE A 816 3.96 -7.19 53.20
CA ILE A 816 5.35 -6.72 53.29
C ILE A 816 5.73 -6.31 54.71
N ASN A 817 4.77 -5.92 55.55
CA ASN A 817 5.01 -5.68 56.97
C ASN A 817 3.69 -5.87 57.74
N SER A 818 3.75 -5.89 59.08
CA SER A 818 2.56 -5.95 59.92
C SER A 818 1.60 -4.79 59.58
N GLY A 819 0.51 -5.10 58.87
CA GLY A 819 -0.52 -4.14 58.47
C GLY A 819 -0.32 -3.46 57.11
N ILE A 820 0.66 -3.88 56.30
CA ILE A 820 0.86 -3.35 54.94
C ILE A 820 0.87 -4.48 53.94
N SER A 821 -0.01 -4.36 52.95
CA SER A 821 -0.07 -5.20 51.77
C SER A 821 0.17 -4.35 50.54
N VAL A 822 0.89 -4.90 49.56
CA VAL A 822 1.03 -4.30 48.22
C VAL A 822 0.75 -5.36 47.16
N PRO A 823 0.27 -4.97 45.97
CA PRO A 823 0.26 -5.85 44.81
C PRO A 823 1.68 -6.31 44.48
N GLY A 824 1.84 -7.53 44.00
CA GLY A 824 3.17 -8.07 43.70
C GLY A 824 3.19 -9.38 42.93
N ILE A 825 4.37 -9.69 42.42
CA ILE A 825 4.71 -10.95 41.76
C ILE A 825 5.72 -11.66 42.65
N ALA A 826 5.40 -12.88 43.09
CA ALA A 826 6.27 -13.62 44.00
C ALA A 826 6.28 -15.13 43.74
N SER A 827 7.37 -15.76 44.15
CA SER A 827 7.48 -17.21 44.27
C SER A 827 7.24 -17.65 45.72
N TYR A 828 6.52 -18.76 45.90
CA TYR A 828 6.22 -19.32 47.22
C TYR A 828 7.28 -20.34 47.66
N SER A 829 7.85 -20.14 48.86
CA SER A 829 8.74 -21.09 49.51
C SER A 829 7.96 -22.00 50.46
N THR A 830 7.99 -23.32 50.22
CA THR A 830 7.28 -24.32 51.02
C THR A 830 7.91 -24.61 52.39
N LYS A 831 9.15 -24.14 52.63
CA LYS A 831 9.90 -24.39 53.89
C LYS A 831 9.87 -23.23 54.90
N THR A 832 9.72 -21.98 54.44
CA THR A 832 9.78 -20.79 55.30
C THR A 832 8.42 -20.09 55.46
N SER A 833 7.34 -20.64 54.90
CA SER A 833 6.01 -20.02 54.92
C SER A 833 6.07 -18.55 54.44
N GLY A 834 6.79 -18.30 53.34
CA GLY A 834 7.13 -16.96 52.88
C GLY A 834 7.18 -16.77 51.38
N TYR A 835 7.00 -15.51 50.97
CA TYR A 835 7.07 -15.08 49.58
C TYR A 835 8.44 -14.44 49.31
N VAL A 836 8.98 -14.63 48.11
CA VAL A 836 10.11 -13.83 47.63
C VAL A 836 9.67 -13.24 46.30
N GLY A 837 9.75 -11.92 46.14
CA GLY A 837 9.11 -11.27 45.00
C GLY A 837 9.28 -9.75 44.93
N ILE A 838 8.64 -9.20 43.91
CA ILE A 838 8.62 -7.79 43.53
C ILE A 838 7.24 -7.22 43.86
N GLY A 839 7.21 -6.19 44.70
CA GLY A 839 5.99 -5.43 45.01
C GLY A 839 5.87 -4.16 44.16
N PHE A 840 4.65 -3.63 44.06
CA PHE A 840 4.35 -2.39 43.34
C PHE A 840 3.90 -1.33 44.33
N TYR A 841 4.62 -0.21 44.40
CA TYR A 841 4.33 0.85 45.37
C TYR A 841 4.77 2.23 44.86
N ASN A 842 3.86 3.21 44.88
CA ASN A 842 4.10 4.59 44.45
C ASN A 842 4.80 4.71 43.08
N SER A 843 4.30 3.99 42.07
CA SER A 843 4.84 4.00 40.70
C SER A 843 6.28 3.48 40.56
N LYS A 844 6.75 2.69 41.53
CA LYS A 844 8.06 2.04 41.54
C LYS A 844 7.96 0.57 41.95
N LEU A 845 8.99 -0.21 41.59
CA LEU A 845 9.12 -1.58 42.02
C LEU A 845 9.80 -1.63 43.39
N LEU A 846 9.26 -2.42 44.30
CA LEU A 846 9.77 -2.66 45.63
C LEU A 846 10.34 -4.08 45.68
N VAL A 847 11.66 -4.22 45.75
CA VAL A 847 12.33 -5.52 45.85
C VAL A 847 12.74 -5.82 47.28
N ASN A 848 12.70 -7.10 47.66
CA ASN A 848 13.12 -7.56 48.99
C ASN A 848 13.84 -8.92 48.90
N GLY A 849 14.75 -9.18 49.85
CA GLY A 849 15.30 -10.50 50.12
C GLY A 849 14.31 -11.50 50.72
N GLY A 850 13.18 -11.09 51.31
CA GLY A 850 12.14 -12.04 51.75
C GLY A 850 10.91 -11.42 52.43
N LEU A 851 9.72 -11.85 52.00
CA LEU A 851 8.40 -11.39 52.42
C LEU A 851 7.67 -12.47 53.25
N SER A 852 8.23 -12.79 54.42
CA SER A 852 7.51 -13.24 55.62
C SER A 852 8.50 -13.36 56.80
N TRP A 853 7.94 -13.42 58.01
CA TRP A 853 8.67 -13.55 59.27
C TRP A 853 9.56 -14.80 59.30
N GLU A 854 10.86 -14.56 59.50
CA GLU A 854 11.95 -15.53 59.75
C GLU A 854 12.50 -16.29 58.53
N GLY A 855 13.74 -15.96 58.15
CA GLY A 855 14.66 -16.90 57.48
C GLY A 855 15.02 -16.64 56.03
N CYS A 856 14.48 -15.61 55.38
CA CYS A 856 14.74 -15.31 53.96
C CYS A 856 15.85 -14.25 53.75
N ASN A 857 17.00 -14.38 54.41
CA ASN A 857 18.14 -13.49 54.14
C ASN A 857 18.99 -14.04 52.98
N GLY A 858 19.28 -13.20 51.98
CA GLY A 858 20.21 -13.53 50.89
C GLY A 858 19.59 -13.99 49.57
N TYR A 859 18.36 -13.58 49.22
CA TYR A 859 17.82 -13.83 47.87
C TYR A 859 18.13 -12.69 46.90
N THR A 860 18.34 -13.08 45.64
CA THR A 860 18.61 -12.17 44.52
C THR A 860 17.37 -12.04 43.64
N ASN A 861 16.90 -10.81 43.45
CA ASN A 861 15.83 -10.47 42.51
C ASN A 861 16.41 -10.21 41.12
N ILE A 862 15.78 -10.75 40.08
CA ILE A 862 16.22 -10.60 38.69
C ILE A 862 15.09 -9.95 37.91
N ILE A 863 15.38 -8.77 37.35
CA ILE A 863 14.48 -8.08 36.42
C ILE A 863 15.22 -8.00 35.10
N LYS A 864 14.68 -8.64 34.06
CA LYS A 864 15.36 -8.83 32.78
C LYS A 864 14.61 -8.12 31.68
N PHE A 865 15.31 -7.24 30.98
CA PHE A 865 14.88 -6.68 29.72
C PHE A 865 15.44 -7.50 28.56
N THR A 866 14.59 -7.91 27.62
CA THR A 866 14.99 -8.53 26.35
C THR A 866 14.73 -7.53 25.23
N ALA A 867 15.77 -7.16 24.51
CA ALA A 867 15.74 -6.14 23.47
C ALA A 867 14.79 -6.56 22.34
N PRO A 868 13.67 -5.85 22.12
CA PRO A 868 12.80 -6.16 20.99
C PRO A 868 13.43 -5.78 19.64
N GLU A 869 14.40 -4.86 19.65
CA GLU A 869 15.05 -4.30 18.48
C GLU A 869 16.53 -4.01 18.74
N SER A 870 17.29 -3.79 17.67
CA SER A 870 18.68 -3.33 17.74
C SER A 870 18.73 -1.81 17.89
N GLY A 871 19.75 -1.29 18.57
CA GLY A 871 19.96 0.15 18.69
C GLY A 871 20.89 0.57 19.81
N ARG A 872 21.05 1.89 19.96
CA ARG A 872 21.73 2.49 21.10
C ARG A 872 20.71 2.82 22.17
N VAL A 873 20.88 2.26 23.36
CA VAL A 873 20.00 2.47 24.50
C VAL A 873 20.70 3.14 25.67
N ARG A 874 19.93 3.93 26.41
CA ARG A 874 20.25 4.41 27.74
C ARG A 874 19.58 3.51 28.77
N VAL A 875 20.37 2.88 29.62
CA VAL A 875 19.93 1.99 30.70
C VAL A 875 20.10 2.72 32.03
N CYS A 876 19.02 2.83 32.79
CA CYS A 876 18.95 3.54 34.07
C CYS A 876 18.16 2.73 35.11
N CYS A 877 18.29 3.13 36.37
CA CYS A 877 17.32 2.83 37.42
C CYS A 877 16.85 4.16 38.02
N GLU A 878 15.69 4.65 37.60
CA GLU A 878 15.22 6.00 37.91
C GLU A 878 14.97 6.20 39.42
N GLY A 879 15.50 7.30 39.96
CA GLY A 879 15.50 7.54 41.41
C GLY A 879 16.43 6.62 42.22
N GLY A 880 17.29 5.84 41.55
CA GLY A 880 18.36 5.05 42.14
C GLY A 880 17.93 3.82 42.94
N LEU A 881 18.91 3.10 43.47
CA LEU A 881 18.74 1.99 44.38
C LEU A 881 18.46 2.56 45.77
N THR A 882 17.18 2.77 46.09
CA THR A 882 16.77 3.55 47.27
C THR A 882 16.12 2.65 48.32
N PRO A 883 16.79 2.38 49.44
CA PRO A 883 16.16 1.62 50.51
C PRO A 883 15.00 2.39 51.15
N ALA A 884 13.95 1.69 51.56
CA ALA A 884 12.75 2.26 52.16
C ALA A 884 12.97 2.58 53.65
N TYR A 885 12.70 3.83 54.06
CA TYR A 885 13.07 4.35 55.38
C TYR A 885 11.95 5.00 56.21
N ASN A 886 10.69 4.91 55.79
CA ASN A 886 9.58 5.60 56.47
C ASN A 886 8.47 4.64 56.82
N GLU A 887 7.85 4.79 57.99
CA GLU A 887 6.62 4.06 58.27
C GLU A 887 5.58 4.34 57.19
N PRO A 888 4.92 3.28 56.69
CA PRO A 888 4.87 1.96 57.32
C PRO A 888 5.94 0.96 56.78
N ILE A 889 6.69 1.27 55.71
CA ILE A 889 7.69 0.39 55.07
C ILE A 889 9.13 0.82 55.43
N TYR A 890 9.80 0.06 56.31
CA TYR A 890 11.16 0.41 56.73
C TYR A 890 12.13 -0.78 56.68
N ALA A 891 13.36 -0.49 56.29
CA ALA A 891 14.50 -1.39 56.45
C ALA A 891 15.04 -1.33 57.89
N GLN A 892 15.36 -2.48 58.47
CA GLN A 892 15.97 -2.57 59.81
C GLN A 892 17.42 -3.04 59.70
N GLY A 893 18.31 -2.56 60.58
CA GLY A 893 19.64 -3.15 60.81
C GLY A 893 20.75 -2.76 59.82
N ASN A 894 21.88 -3.47 59.89
CA ASN A 894 23.03 -3.29 58.99
C ASN A 894 22.83 -4.16 57.74
N TYR A 895 22.60 -3.52 56.60
CA TYR A 895 22.44 -4.19 55.32
C TYR A 895 23.20 -3.47 54.21
N THR A 896 23.48 -4.22 53.13
CA THR A 896 24.06 -3.71 51.90
C THR A 896 23.29 -4.32 50.74
N VAL A 897 22.73 -3.48 49.88
CA VAL A 897 22.04 -3.91 48.66
C VAL A 897 22.92 -3.59 47.48
N THR A 898 23.15 -4.59 46.64
CA THR A 898 23.95 -4.47 45.43
C THR A 898 23.07 -4.73 44.22
N MET A 899 23.11 -3.83 43.24
CA MET A 899 22.50 -4.01 41.94
C MET A 899 23.59 -4.16 40.89
N ASN A 900 23.66 -5.33 40.24
CA ASN A 900 24.49 -5.55 39.07
C ASN A 900 23.62 -5.40 37.83
N VAL A 901 24.08 -4.60 36.88
CA VAL A 901 23.48 -4.47 35.54
C VAL A 901 24.33 -5.27 34.56
N TYR A 902 23.74 -6.27 33.94
CA TYR A 902 24.41 -7.12 32.94
C TYR A 902 23.91 -6.81 31.53
N LEU A 903 24.79 -6.93 30.54
CA LEU A 903 24.43 -7.12 29.14
C LEU A 903 24.86 -8.52 28.73
N ASN A 904 23.93 -9.39 28.31
CA ASN A 904 24.22 -10.77 27.88
C ASN A 904 25.11 -11.57 28.86
N ASN A 905 24.84 -11.43 30.17
CA ASN A 905 25.59 -12.02 31.29
C ASN A 905 26.96 -11.39 31.60
N GLU A 906 27.36 -10.30 30.93
CA GLU A 906 28.55 -9.53 31.28
C GLU A 906 28.17 -8.33 32.14
N ILE A 907 28.80 -8.18 33.31
CA ILE A 907 28.55 -7.04 34.23
C ILE A 907 29.02 -5.75 33.56
N LYS A 908 28.13 -4.78 33.42
CA LYS A 908 28.41 -3.43 32.92
C LYS A 908 28.46 -2.37 34.02
N GLN A 909 27.72 -2.58 35.11
CA GLN A 909 27.75 -1.69 36.26
C GLN A 909 27.38 -2.44 37.53
N THR A 910 28.00 -2.03 38.64
CA THR A 910 27.62 -2.46 39.99
C THR A 910 27.33 -1.23 40.83
N VAL A 911 26.13 -1.15 41.38
CA VAL A 911 25.67 -0.07 42.26
C VAL A 911 25.44 -0.64 43.64
N THR A 912 25.89 0.05 44.69
CA THR A 912 25.71 -0.41 46.07
C THR A 912 25.02 0.67 46.88
N ALA A 913 24.00 0.28 47.65
CA ALA A 913 23.33 1.08 48.65
C ALA A 913 23.59 0.47 50.04
N SER A 914 23.82 1.29 51.05
CA SER A 914 24.07 0.82 52.43
C SER A 914 23.52 1.81 53.44
N GLY A 915 22.83 1.29 54.47
CA GLY A 915 22.14 2.17 55.42
C GLY A 915 21.26 3.19 54.69
N ASN A 916 21.24 4.44 55.16
CA ASN A 916 20.41 5.52 54.60
C ASN A 916 20.96 6.11 53.30
N ASN A 917 22.06 5.57 52.76
CA ASN A 917 22.70 6.10 51.57
C ASN A 917 22.16 5.35 50.34
N PRO A 918 21.31 5.99 49.51
CA PRO A 918 20.87 5.39 48.26
C PRO A 918 22.07 5.21 47.33
N GLY A 919 22.03 4.15 46.53
CA GLY A 919 22.99 3.95 45.44
C GLY A 919 22.51 4.69 44.21
N THR A 920 23.31 5.62 43.69
CA THR A 920 22.98 6.36 42.45
C THR A 920 23.64 5.65 41.26
N PRO A 921 22.88 5.00 40.37
CA PRO A 921 23.43 4.44 39.14
C PRO A 921 23.84 5.58 38.20
N GLU A 922 24.98 5.42 37.53
CA GLU A 922 25.25 6.21 36.32
C GLU A 922 24.40 5.67 35.17
N ALA A 923 23.89 6.55 34.30
CA ALA A 923 23.21 6.12 33.10
C ALA A 923 24.19 5.40 32.16
N LEU A 924 23.92 4.14 31.84
CA LEU A 924 24.74 3.36 30.93
C LEU A 924 24.27 3.58 29.50
N ILE A 925 25.19 3.89 28.59
CA ILE A 925 24.92 3.89 27.15
C ILE A 925 25.43 2.58 26.57
N LEU A 926 24.52 1.76 26.05
CA LEU A 926 24.81 0.44 25.49
C LEU A 926 24.35 0.38 24.04
N ASN A 927 25.12 -0.29 23.19
CA ASN A 927 24.63 -0.76 21.89
C ASN A 927 24.13 -2.19 22.08
N ILE A 928 22.91 -2.46 21.66
CA ILE A 928 22.25 -3.76 21.81
C ILE A 928 21.74 -4.24 20.44
N SER A 929 21.69 -5.54 20.25
CA SER A 929 21.01 -6.21 19.14
C SER A 929 19.66 -6.76 19.57
N LYS A 930 18.72 -6.92 18.63
CA LYS A 930 17.46 -7.63 18.88
C LYS A 930 17.72 -9.00 19.53
N GLY A 931 17.07 -9.26 20.65
CA GLY A 931 17.26 -10.46 21.48
C GLY A 931 18.31 -10.34 22.58
N ASP A 932 19.15 -9.30 22.58
CA ASP A 932 20.08 -9.04 23.67
C ASP A 932 19.35 -8.81 24.99
N THR A 933 20.03 -9.09 26.10
CA THR A 933 19.40 -9.07 27.42
C THR A 933 20.11 -8.11 28.36
N VAL A 934 19.36 -7.15 28.90
CA VAL A 934 19.82 -6.24 29.96
C VAL A 934 19.21 -6.70 31.27
N THR A 935 20.03 -7.21 32.19
CA THR A 935 19.56 -7.82 33.44
C THR A 935 19.93 -6.96 34.63
N PHE A 936 18.94 -6.60 35.45
CA PHE A 936 19.11 -5.96 36.75
C PHE A 936 19.01 -7.05 37.82
N GLU A 937 20.16 -7.40 38.38
CA GLU A 937 20.29 -8.37 39.45
C GLU A 937 20.47 -7.63 40.77
N ILE A 938 19.50 -7.74 41.67
CA ILE A 938 19.48 -7.00 42.93
C ILE A 938 19.56 -7.98 44.09
N ALA A 939 20.70 -7.95 44.78
CA ALA A 939 21.02 -8.83 45.90
C ALA A 939 21.16 -8.03 47.20
N ASN A 940 20.71 -8.62 48.31
CA ASN A 940 20.91 -8.06 49.65
C ASN A 940 21.87 -8.94 50.46
N THR A 941 22.93 -8.33 50.98
CA THR A 941 23.87 -8.94 51.92
C THR A 941 23.72 -8.26 53.29
N GLY A 942 23.18 -8.99 54.28
CA GLY A 942 22.98 -8.50 55.64
C GLY A 942 22.21 -9.50 56.51
N SER A 943 22.19 -9.27 57.82
CA SER A 943 21.41 -10.08 58.79
C SER A 943 19.98 -9.56 58.99
N SER A 944 19.56 -8.52 58.25
CA SER A 944 18.33 -7.77 58.48
C SER A 944 17.61 -7.40 57.16
N TYR A 945 16.30 -7.11 57.24
CA TYR A 945 15.43 -6.88 56.08
C TYR A 945 15.68 -5.50 55.43
N ALA A 946 15.87 -5.48 54.10
CA ALA A 946 16.05 -4.24 53.32
C ALA A 946 15.10 -4.18 52.12
N TYR A 947 13.95 -3.54 52.33
CA TYR A 947 13.05 -3.13 51.25
C TYR A 947 13.72 -2.05 50.40
N THR A 948 13.80 -2.25 49.10
CA THR A 948 14.49 -1.32 48.20
C THR A 948 13.64 -0.96 47.00
N PHE A 949 13.45 0.33 46.78
CA PHE A 949 12.82 0.86 45.58
C PHE A 949 13.80 0.85 44.42
N VAL A 950 13.33 0.36 43.28
CA VAL A 950 14.01 0.39 41.99
C VAL A 950 13.00 0.76 40.90
N ASP A 951 13.50 1.42 39.86
CA ASP A 951 12.73 1.72 38.66
C ASP A 951 13.59 1.48 37.41
N PRO A 952 13.87 0.21 37.06
CA PRO A 952 14.67 -0.14 35.89
C PRO A 952 14.01 0.38 34.61
N THR A 953 14.79 1.13 33.83
CA THR A 953 14.33 1.79 32.61
C THR A 953 15.35 1.59 31.51
N VAL A 954 14.88 1.20 30.32
CA VAL A 954 15.68 1.15 29.10
C VAL A 954 15.06 2.08 28.07
N LYS A 955 15.82 3.05 27.58
CA LYS A 955 15.35 4.05 26.63
C LYS A 955 16.16 4.00 25.33
N TYR A 956 15.50 3.85 24.19
CA TYR A 956 16.18 3.94 22.90
C TYR A 956 16.55 5.39 22.60
N GLU A 957 17.84 5.62 22.32
CA GLU A 957 18.36 6.90 21.85
C GLU A 957 18.59 6.91 20.34
N ALA A 958 18.78 5.74 19.74
CA ALA A 958 18.83 5.52 18.30
C ALA A 958 18.45 4.06 18.02
N TYR A 959 17.78 3.80 16.89
CA TYR A 959 17.57 2.46 16.36
C TYR A 959 18.73 2.11 15.42
N GLY A 960 19.00 0.81 15.23
CA GLY A 960 20.10 0.33 14.39
C GLY A 960 19.73 -0.87 13.53
#